data_AF-A0A385JHV8-F1
#
_entry.id   AF-A0A385JHV8-F1
#
_cell.length_a   1.000
_cell.length_b   1.000
_cell.length_c   1.000
_cell.angle_alpha   90.00
_cell.angle_beta   90.00
_cell.angle_gamma   90.00
#
_symmetry.space_group_name_H-M   'P 1'
#
loop_
_entity.id
_entity.type
_entity.pdbx_description
1 polymer ?
#
loop_
_entity_poly.entity_id
_entity_poly.type
_entity_poly.pdbx_seq_one_letter_code
_entity_poly.pdbx_strand_id
1 'polypeptide(L)'
;MADGAVSFLLDKLTTILLQKASLLGDARDKIEEIKLELESMKSFLRDAERRKEKSDSVETWVRQVREVAYEVEDIIDEFMHHKYKKPLENGFKGIVEGVVKFPKNITSRHRISSKLQKVIAKVHEVSERSKRYGFDQLDEEATRNVAGDRWQHYGESATFVDDDDIVGMEESTEQLLGWLMEDEPRRTVISIVGMGGLGKTTLVTRVYNNHIIKRGFDCWAWISVSQTCGTGELLRSIIKELFGATSVVIPNNVGSMNYRQLVGMLIDYLHQKRYVIVLDDVWSIDLWSIIRTAFPNNRYGSRIILTTRNKNVATSVGIGSRVHQLAPLQEKDAWALLCKKAFWNDTDHLCPKELKHLAMAILKKCEGLPLAIVAVGGLMCSRSKTVVEWKKVLESLNWQLSNNPMLEQVKGILLLSFNDLPFYLKYCFLFCCVFRDGYPIRRKKLIRLWIAEGFIRERKGMTLEEIAEEYLTELVLRSLIQVTETNDAGRVKICRVQDVMRELAMTISEKENFCTAYDGYPSKLEGKIRRLSVYSTGESIRLGSAMSHHLRSFFVFPTDTCSSFSLAVVSSKFKFLRVLDLEGVPIETMPGTLVELFNLRYLNLRDTDIRELPKSMERLNKLQTLDVWNTYIERLPSGISKLSNLRHLFMLHKNGQNSQTTDALISMQAPGGIWNIRSLQTLACIEAEKELIQQVGNLTGLKRLEIAKLRAADGPKLCDSIQKLTGLLRLGVMATNTEEELQLEALPLTPIFLQKLTLIGQLNRLPPWIGSLENLTHLYLGYSRLQEDILSSIHVLSSLVFLELKKAYDGRALHFKEGWFPRLNKLNLVELVQLDSMKLEENSLPSIRELYLIRCQAMKALPQGIEHLNGLQKLHLEDMHEQLLQRFRSGLIEDQQKVQHIPTIKLVYITEQTRVVETL
;
A
#
# COMPACT_ATOMS: atom_id res chain seq x y z
N MET A 1 -11.38 10.93 14.68
CA MET A 1 -11.32 11.17 13.20
C MET A 1 -11.95 12.49 12.71
N ALA A 2 -12.45 13.38 13.58
CA ALA A 2 -13.20 14.57 13.15
C ALA A 2 -12.37 15.64 12.41
N ASP A 3 -11.10 15.90 12.80
CA ASP A 3 -10.24 16.88 12.11
C ASP A 3 -10.13 16.55 10.62
N GLY A 4 -9.99 15.27 10.28
CA GLY A 4 -9.95 14.85 8.88
C GLY A 4 -11.26 15.14 8.13
N ALA A 5 -12.41 14.80 8.70
CA ALA A 5 -13.72 15.07 8.08
C ALA A 5 -13.92 16.56 7.79
N VAL A 6 -13.59 17.41 8.78
CA VAL A 6 -13.67 18.86 8.66
C VAL A 6 -12.63 19.38 7.67
N SER A 7 -11.38 18.91 7.74
CA SER A 7 -10.30 19.33 6.84
C SER A 7 -10.59 19.02 5.37
N PHE A 8 -11.06 17.80 5.05
CA PHE A 8 -11.42 17.46 3.67
C PHE A 8 -12.61 18.29 3.17
N LEU A 9 -13.59 18.55 4.03
CA LEU A 9 -14.70 19.41 3.70
C LEU A 9 -14.24 20.86 3.45
N LEU A 10 -13.38 21.42 4.30
CA LEU A 10 -12.83 22.77 4.13
C LEU A 10 -12.05 22.92 2.82
N ASP A 11 -11.20 21.93 2.47
CA ASP A 11 -10.48 21.90 1.20
C ASP A 11 -11.47 21.93 0.02
N LYS A 12 -12.57 21.16 0.11
CA LYS A 12 -13.64 21.12 -0.89
C LYS A 12 -14.44 22.43 -0.97
N LEU A 13 -14.86 23.00 0.16
CA LEU A 13 -15.61 24.26 0.21
C LEU A 13 -14.77 25.40 -0.36
N THR A 14 -13.49 25.46 0.00
CA THR A 14 -12.54 26.43 -0.55
C THR A 14 -12.43 26.30 -2.07
N THR A 15 -12.31 25.08 -2.58
CA THR A 15 -12.27 24.81 -4.03
C THR A 15 -13.56 25.28 -4.72
N ILE A 16 -14.73 25.00 -4.13
CA ILE A 16 -16.02 25.42 -4.66
C ILE A 16 -16.16 26.95 -4.65
N LEU A 17 -15.79 27.62 -3.57
CA LEU A 17 -15.84 29.08 -3.45
C LEU A 17 -14.89 29.77 -4.44
N LEU A 18 -13.70 29.22 -4.67
CA LEU A 18 -12.72 29.81 -5.59
C LEU A 18 -13.06 29.55 -7.06
N GLN A 19 -13.36 28.30 -7.42
CA GLN A 19 -13.48 27.90 -8.83
C GLN A 19 -14.92 27.97 -9.36
N LYS A 20 -15.92 28.02 -8.47
CA LYS A 20 -17.34 27.85 -8.81
C LYS A 20 -18.23 28.91 -8.18
N ALA A 21 -17.67 30.05 -7.77
CA ALA A 21 -18.38 31.16 -7.12
C ALA A 21 -19.66 31.56 -7.88
N SER A 22 -19.59 31.66 -9.21
CA SER A 22 -20.71 32.06 -10.07
C SER A 22 -21.89 31.08 -10.05
N LEU A 23 -21.67 29.81 -9.71
CA LEU A 23 -22.71 28.79 -9.65
C LEU A 23 -23.50 28.82 -8.33
N LEU A 24 -22.93 29.41 -7.29
CA LEU A 24 -23.49 29.39 -5.94
C LEU A 24 -24.71 30.32 -5.83
N GLY A 25 -24.67 31.52 -6.40
CA GLY A 25 -25.71 32.54 -6.20
C GLY A 25 -25.93 32.80 -4.70
N ASP A 26 -27.19 32.87 -4.26
CA ASP A 26 -27.59 33.12 -2.87
C ASP A 26 -27.12 32.05 -1.85
N ALA A 27 -26.57 30.92 -2.31
CA ALA A 27 -25.97 29.92 -1.43
C ALA A 27 -24.52 30.24 -1.04
N ARG A 28 -23.89 31.23 -1.69
CA ARG A 28 -22.47 31.57 -1.46
C ARG A 28 -22.22 31.97 -0.01
N ASP A 29 -22.94 32.98 0.47
CA ASP A 29 -22.74 33.55 1.80
C ASP A 29 -22.98 32.48 2.89
N LYS A 30 -24.00 31.65 2.69
CA LYS A 30 -24.32 30.49 3.52
C LYS A 30 -23.20 29.45 3.56
N ILE A 31 -22.55 29.18 2.43
CA ILE A 31 -21.42 28.23 2.35
C ILE A 31 -20.17 28.83 3.02
N GLU A 32 -19.97 30.14 2.86
CA GLU A 32 -18.87 30.88 3.47
C GLU A 32 -19.01 30.92 4.99
N GLU A 33 -20.23 31.13 5.50
CA GLU A 33 -20.57 31.03 6.93
C GLU A 33 -20.25 29.63 7.49
N ILE A 34 -20.71 28.55 6.82
CA ILE A 34 -20.39 27.18 7.24
C ILE A 34 -18.87 26.95 7.26
N LYS A 35 -18.15 27.48 6.26
CA LYS A 35 -16.70 27.33 6.18
C LYS A 35 -16.02 27.97 7.40
N LEU A 36 -16.40 29.18 7.78
CA LEU A 36 -15.83 29.89 8.93
C LEU A 36 -16.09 29.15 10.26
N GLU A 37 -17.31 28.64 10.46
CA GLU A 37 -17.64 27.85 11.65
C GLU A 37 -16.81 26.55 11.70
N LEU A 38 -16.67 25.86 10.57
CA LEU A 38 -15.85 24.65 10.47
C LEU A 38 -14.36 24.92 10.70
N GLU A 39 -13.84 26.08 10.29
CA GLU A 39 -12.47 26.50 10.60
C GLU A 39 -12.26 26.68 12.11
N SER A 40 -13.22 27.29 12.80
CA SER A 40 -13.21 27.43 14.27
C SER A 40 -13.34 26.09 15.00
N MET A 41 -14.23 25.20 14.55
CA MET A 41 -14.35 23.85 15.12
C MET A 41 -13.06 23.04 14.92
N LYS A 42 -12.37 23.23 13.79
CA LYS A 42 -11.12 22.55 13.49
C LYS A 42 -9.98 22.97 14.40
N SER A 43 -9.85 24.25 14.75
CA SER A 43 -8.83 24.68 15.73
C SER A 43 -9.07 24.01 17.08
N PHE A 44 -10.32 24.01 17.55
CA PHE A 44 -10.69 23.36 18.81
C PHE A 44 -10.41 21.85 18.80
N LEU A 45 -10.76 21.15 17.71
CA LEU A 45 -10.45 19.72 17.55
C LEU A 45 -8.95 19.42 17.69
N ARG A 46 -8.10 20.29 17.14
CA ARG A 46 -6.64 20.13 17.20
C ARG A 46 -6.09 20.41 18.58
N ASP A 47 -6.65 21.37 19.29
CA ASP A 47 -6.23 21.68 20.66
C ASP A 47 -6.65 20.56 21.61
N ALA A 48 -7.85 19.99 21.47
CA ALA A 48 -8.27 18.79 22.20
C ALA A 48 -7.37 17.57 21.92
N GLU A 49 -7.00 17.34 20.65
CA GLU A 49 -6.08 16.25 20.28
C GLU A 49 -4.67 16.46 20.85
N ARG A 50 -4.15 17.70 20.84
CA ARG A 50 -2.86 18.07 21.44
C ARG A 50 -2.84 17.89 22.96
N ARG A 51 -3.93 18.26 23.63
CA ARG A 51 -4.12 18.07 25.08
C ARG A 51 -4.38 16.61 25.46
N LYS A 52 -4.51 15.70 24.47
CA LYS A 52 -4.88 14.28 24.65
C LYS A 52 -6.12 14.14 25.54
N GLU A 53 -7.06 15.07 25.38
CA GLU A 53 -8.24 15.14 26.24
C GLU A 53 -9.21 13.99 25.92
N LYS A 54 -9.66 13.27 26.96
CA LYS A 54 -10.47 12.05 26.83
C LYS A 54 -11.77 12.10 27.64
N SER A 55 -12.29 13.28 27.93
CA SER A 55 -13.59 13.38 28.60
C SER A 55 -14.69 12.86 27.66
N ASP A 56 -15.67 12.13 28.22
CA ASP A 56 -16.81 11.58 27.46
C ASP A 56 -17.60 12.68 26.73
N SER A 57 -17.61 13.88 27.31
CA SER A 57 -18.21 15.08 26.74
C SER A 57 -17.48 15.55 25.49
N VAL A 58 -16.14 15.64 25.52
CA VAL A 58 -15.32 15.98 24.34
C VAL A 58 -15.42 14.89 23.27
N GLU A 59 -15.36 13.60 23.63
CA GLU A 59 -15.55 12.52 22.65
C GLU A 59 -16.92 12.60 21.96
N THR A 60 -17.97 12.95 22.72
CA THR A 60 -19.31 13.14 22.17
C THR A 60 -19.39 14.34 21.24
N TRP A 61 -18.78 15.48 21.60
CA TRP A 61 -18.75 16.66 20.75
C TRP A 61 -17.94 16.43 19.46
N VAL A 62 -16.76 15.80 19.56
CA VAL A 62 -15.93 15.39 18.40
C VAL A 62 -16.73 14.54 17.42
N ARG A 63 -17.54 13.60 17.93
CA ARG A 63 -18.44 12.78 17.12
C ARG A 63 -19.53 13.63 16.45
N GLN A 64 -20.14 14.57 17.15
CA GLN A 64 -21.16 15.47 16.58
C GLN A 64 -20.59 16.33 15.45
N VAL A 65 -19.41 16.92 15.64
CA VAL A 65 -18.73 17.73 14.60
C VAL A 65 -18.45 16.88 13.35
N ARG A 66 -17.95 15.65 13.52
CA ARG A 66 -17.72 14.73 12.40
C ARG A 66 -19.02 14.45 11.62
N GLU A 67 -20.10 14.15 12.32
CA GLU A 67 -21.40 13.86 11.73
C GLU A 67 -21.96 15.05 10.95
N VAL A 68 -21.84 16.26 11.50
CA VAL A 68 -22.26 17.50 10.84
C VAL A 68 -21.41 17.76 9.60
N ALA A 69 -20.09 17.60 9.67
CA ALA A 69 -19.22 17.75 8.50
C ALA A 69 -19.63 16.80 7.37
N TYR A 70 -19.93 15.53 7.67
CA TYR A 70 -20.39 14.61 6.63
C TYR A 70 -21.77 14.96 6.06
N GLU A 71 -22.69 15.49 6.87
CA GLU A 71 -24.00 15.93 6.42
C GLU A 71 -23.91 17.18 5.52
N VAL A 72 -23.09 18.16 5.91
CA VAL A 72 -22.76 19.31 5.06
C VAL A 72 -22.22 18.82 3.73
N GLU A 73 -21.28 17.88 3.75
CA GLU A 73 -20.66 17.39 2.52
C GLU A 73 -21.66 16.77 1.55
N ASP A 74 -22.61 15.98 2.06
CA ASP A 74 -23.68 15.36 1.27
C ASP A 74 -24.62 16.39 0.67
N ILE A 75 -25.03 17.39 1.45
CA ILE A 75 -25.91 18.47 0.97
C ILE A 75 -25.22 19.30 -0.11
N ILE A 76 -23.93 19.60 0.08
CA ILE A 76 -23.14 20.31 -0.93
C ILE A 76 -23.00 19.48 -2.21
N ASP A 77 -22.75 18.17 -2.09
CA ASP A 77 -22.71 17.28 -3.25
C ASP A 77 -24.06 17.26 -4.01
N GLU A 78 -25.18 17.16 -3.28
CA GLU A 78 -26.54 17.19 -3.84
C GLU A 78 -26.83 18.56 -4.50
N PHE A 79 -26.46 19.67 -3.85
CA PHE A 79 -26.61 21.03 -4.37
C PHE A 79 -25.87 21.20 -5.69
N MET A 80 -24.59 20.81 -5.72
CA MET A 80 -23.77 20.91 -6.92
C MET A 80 -24.34 20.06 -8.04
N HIS A 81 -24.79 18.83 -7.77
CA HIS A 81 -25.42 17.98 -8.78
C HIS A 81 -26.62 18.65 -9.47
N HIS A 82 -27.50 19.29 -8.69
CA HIS A 82 -28.69 19.96 -9.25
C HIS A 82 -28.34 21.22 -10.05
N LYS A 83 -27.30 21.97 -9.64
CA LYS A 83 -26.83 23.15 -10.39
C LYS A 83 -26.21 22.75 -11.74
N TYR A 84 -25.51 21.61 -11.80
CA TYR A 84 -24.93 21.09 -13.05
C TYR A 84 -25.96 20.50 -14.04
N LYS A 85 -27.19 20.17 -13.60
CA LYS A 85 -28.27 19.69 -14.47
C LYS A 85 -28.92 20.77 -15.36
N LYS A 86 -28.49 22.04 -15.30
CA LYS A 86 -28.87 23.04 -16.31
C LYS A 86 -28.13 22.71 -17.63
N PRO A 87 -28.82 22.40 -18.74
CA PRO A 87 -28.12 22.09 -19.99
C PRO A 87 -27.43 23.32 -20.57
N LEU A 88 -26.22 23.13 -21.07
CA LEU A 88 -25.83 23.73 -22.35
C LEU A 88 -26.79 23.17 -23.41
N GLU A 89 -27.90 23.84 -23.66
CA GLU A 89 -28.72 23.64 -24.85
C GLU A 89 -28.64 24.93 -25.67
N ASN A 90 -27.67 24.99 -26.58
CA ASN A 90 -27.69 25.96 -27.66
C ASN A 90 -28.79 25.55 -28.64
N GLY A 91 -29.96 26.16 -28.52
CA GLY A 91 -31.02 26.07 -29.53
C GLY A 91 -32.41 26.47 -29.01
N PHE A 92 -33.16 27.18 -29.85
CA PHE A 92 -34.53 27.66 -29.60
C PHE A 92 -35.54 26.57 -29.16
N LYS A 93 -35.22 25.28 -29.29
CA LYS A 93 -36.03 24.15 -28.82
C LYS A 93 -36.02 23.94 -27.29
N GLY A 94 -35.00 24.46 -26.57
CA GLY A 94 -34.91 24.37 -25.10
C GLY A 94 -35.87 25.28 -24.33
N ILE A 95 -36.48 26.26 -25.01
CA ILE A 95 -37.41 27.21 -24.39
C ILE A 95 -38.75 26.52 -24.05
N VAL A 96 -39.20 25.58 -24.89
CA VAL A 96 -40.51 24.92 -24.72
C VAL A 96 -40.41 23.76 -23.70
N GLU A 97 -39.28 23.06 -23.61
CA GLU A 97 -39.04 22.06 -22.54
C GLU A 97 -38.69 22.69 -21.18
N GLY A 98 -38.17 23.92 -21.18
CA GLY A 98 -37.91 24.70 -19.97
C GLY A 98 -39.18 24.99 -19.16
N VAL A 99 -40.31 25.25 -19.82
CA VAL A 99 -41.59 25.60 -19.18
C VAL A 99 -42.24 24.39 -18.49
N VAL A 100 -42.10 23.18 -19.04
CA VAL A 100 -42.70 21.96 -18.47
C VAL A 100 -41.88 21.37 -17.30
N LYS A 101 -40.59 21.71 -17.19
CA LYS A 101 -39.70 21.32 -16.06
C LYS A 101 -39.50 22.44 -15.02
N PHE A 102 -40.10 23.61 -15.21
CA PHE A 102 -39.97 24.79 -14.34
C PHE A 102 -40.44 24.55 -12.88
N PRO A 103 -41.58 23.87 -12.61
CA PRO A 103 -42.05 23.64 -11.25
C PRO A 103 -41.11 22.73 -10.45
N LYS A 104 -40.61 21.63 -11.06
CA LYS A 104 -39.74 20.63 -10.40
C LYS A 104 -38.38 21.22 -10.01
N ASN A 105 -37.83 22.13 -10.82
CA ASN A 105 -36.53 22.77 -10.54
C ASN A 105 -36.61 23.82 -9.42
N ILE A 106 -37.74 24.51 -9.27
CA ILE A 106 -37.97 25.46 -8.17
C ILE A 106 -38.15 24.69 -6.85
N THR A 107 -38.92 23.60 -6.83
CA THR A 107 -39.11 22.78 -5.63
C THR A 107 -37.81 22.16 -5.14
N SER A 108 -36.97 21.64 -6.05
CA SER A 108 -35.63 21.12 -5.69
C SER A 108 -34.71 22.20 -5.11
N ARG A 109 -34.75 23.43 -5.66
CA ARG A 109 -33.96 24.56 -5.13
C ARG A 109 -34.42 24.99 -3.74
N HIS A 110 -35.73 25.14 -3.53
CA HIS A 110 -36.27 25.44 -2.19
C HIS A 110 -35.94 24.33 -1.20
N ARG A 111 -36.04 23.06 -1.61
CA ARG A 111 -35.66 21.91 -0.76
C ARG A 111 -34.19 21.96 -0.37
N ILE A 112 -33.28 22.27 -1.29
CA ILE A 112 -31.84 22.36 -0.96
C ILE A 112 -31.54 23.59 -0.10
N SER A 113 -32.14 24.75 -0.40
CA SER A 113 -31.97 25.95 0.44
C SER A 113 -32.46 25.71 1.87
N SER A 114 -33.59 25.02 2.04
CA SER A 114 -34.10 24.58 3.35
C SER A 114 -33.16 23.59 4.03
N LYS A 115 -32.62 22.61 3.31
CA LYS A 115 -31.60 21.68 3.85
C LYS A 115 -30.34 22.42 4.31
N LEU A 116 -29.86 23.38 3.52
CA LEU A 116 -28.69 24.19 3.84
C LEU A 116 -28.93 25.04 5.10
N GLN A 117 -30.09 25.68 5.23
CA GLN A 117 -30.48 26.42 6.44
C GLN A 117 -30.55 25.52 7.68
N LYS A 118 -31.15 24.32 7.55
CA LYS A 118 -31.21 23.35 8.66
C LYS A 118 -29.83 22.93 9.13
N VAL A 119 -28.90 22.72 8.19
CA VAL A 119 -27.54 22.33 8.55
C VAL A 119 -26.72 23.49 9.12
N ILE A 120 -26.92 24.72 8.66
CA ILE A 120 -26.34 25.92 9.30
C ILE A 120 -26.81 26.02 10.76
N ALA A 121 -28.11 25.90 11.00
CA ALA A 121 -28.65 25.91 12.36
C ALA A 121 -28.03 24.80 13.22
N LYS A 122 -27.79 23.61 12.65
CA LYS A 122 -27.15 22.49 13.34
C LYS A 122 -25.67 22.72 13.62
N VAL A 123 -24.92 23.34 12.69
CA VAL A 123 -23.52 23.75 12.90
C VAL A 123 -23.45 24.72 14.07
N HIS A 124 -24.29 25.76 14.06
CA HIS A 124 -24.39 26.73 15.16
C HIS A 124 -24.77 26.07 16.48
N GLU A 125 -25.74 25.15 16.47
CA GLU A 125 -26.15 24.44 17.68
C GLU A 125 -25.00 23.61 18.29
N VAL A 126 -24.19 22.94 17.46
CA VAL A 126 -23.01 22.18 17.92
C VAL A 126 -21.94 23.12 18.49
N SER A 127 -21.74 24.29 17.89
CA SER A 127 -20.84 25.34 18.36
C SER A 127 -21.31 25.96 19.70
N GLU A 128 -22.61 26.21 19.84
CA GLU A 128 -23.18 26.77 21.07
C GLU A 128 -23.24 25.76 22.22
N ARG A 129 -23.39 24.46 21.93
CA ARG A 129 -23.28 23.41 22.96
C ARG A 129 -21.87 23.37 23.56
N SER A 130 -20.81 23.55 22.77
CA SER A 130 -19.45 23.54 23.34
C SER A 130 -19.21 24.68 24.33
N LYS A 131 -19.73 25.87 24.03
CA LYS A 131 -19.66 27.03 24.92
C LYS A 131 -20.50 26.80 26.19
N ARG A 132 -21.73 26.30 26.06
CA ARG A 132 -22.65 26.07 27.19
C ARG A 132 -22.13 25.08 28.22
N TYR A 133 -21.38 24.07 27.80
CA TYR A 133 -20.80 23.07 28.69
C TYR A 133 -19.35 23.38 29.11
N GLY A 134 -18.85 24.57 28.77
CA GLY A 134 -17.56 25.05 29.25
C GLY A 134 -16.36 24.25 28.76
N PHE A 135 -16.40 23.69 27.54
CA PHE A 135 -15.23 22.96 27.01
C PHE A 135 -14.00 23.87 26.84
N ASP A 136 -14.19 25.19 26.79
CA ASP A 136 -13.14 26.21 26.75
C ASP A 136 -12.50 26.51 28.13
N GLN A 137 -13.10 26.04 29.24
CA GLN A 137 -12.71 26.38 30.63
C GLN A 137 -12.13 25.19 31.43
N LEU A 138 -11.71 24.12 30.77
CA LEU A 138 -11.14 22.97 31.48
C LEU A 138 -9.72 23.29 31.98
N ASP A 139 -9.56 23.30 33.30
CA ASP A 139 -8.38 23.73 34.07
C ASP A 139 -7.03 23.27 33.47
N GLU A 140 -6.12 24.24 33.33
CA GLU A 140 -4.71 24.02 32.94
C GLU A 140 -3.94 23.15 33.97
N GLU A 141 -4.46 22.98 35.18
CA GLU A 141 -3.78 22.24 36.26
C GLU A 141 -4.22 20.78 36.43
N ALA A 142 -5.37 20.35 35.88
CA ALA A 142 -5.95 19.03 36.19
C ALA A 142 -5.63 17.92 35.16
N THR A 143 -5.02 18.23 34.00
CA THR A 143 -4.79 17.27 32.90
C THR A 143 -3.33 16.92 32.64
N ARG A 144 -2.41 17.14 33.61
CA ARG A 144 -1.10 16.48 33.56
C ARG A 144 -1.26 15.00 33.88
N ASN A 145 -1.05 14.16 32.85
CA ASN A 145 -0.43 12.84 32.95
C ASN A 145 -1.22 11.70 33.60
N VAL A 146 -2.14 11.07 32.86
CA VAL A 146 -2.57 9.70 33.22
C VAL A 146 -2.58 8.74 32.02
N ALA A 147 -3.03 9.18 30.84
CA ALA A 147 -3.17 8.25 29.71
C ALA A 147 -1.90 8.09 28.83
N GLY A 148 -1.00 9.07 28.83
CA GLY A 148 0.28 9.00 28.11
C GLY A 148 1.31 8.12 28.83
N ASP A 149 1.36 8.23 30.16
CA ASP A 149 2.32 7.53 31.02
C ASP A 149 2.01 6.04 31.16
N ARG A 150 0.72 5.64 31.21
CA ARG A 150 0.33 4.24 31.45
C ARG A 150 1.01 3.27 30.47
N TRP A 151 1.14 3.62 29.19
CA TRP A 151 1.74 2.74 28.17
C TRP A 151 3.27 2.87 28.07
N GLN A 152 3.85 3.98 28.54
CA GLN A 152 5.30 4.16 28.57
C GLN A 152 5.94 3.29 29.66
N HIS A 153 5.33 3.19 30.84
CA HIS A 153 5.79 2.30 31.91
C HIS A 153 5.81 0.81 31.50
N TYR A 154 4.91 0.39 30.60
CA TYR A 154 4.95 -0.97 30.06
C TYR A 154 6.09 -1.19 29.04
N GLY A 155 6.49 -0.15 28.31
CA GLY A 155 7.69 -0.18 27.47
C GLY A 155 8.96 -0.31 28.32
N GLU A 156 9.03 0.44 29.41
CA GLU A 156 10.10 0.36 30.41
C GLU A 156 10.14 -1.01 31.12
N SER A 157 8.99 -1.66 31.31
CA SER A 157 8.95 -3.03 31.88
C SER A 157 9.72 -4.06 31.02
N ALA A 158 9.88 -3.80 29.71
CA ALA A 158 10.64 -4.67 28.81
C ALA A 158 12.16 -4.66 29.08
N THR A 159 12.68 -3.72 29.90
CA THR A 159 14.09 -3.73 30.34
C THR A 159 14.36 -4.70 31.49
N PHE A 160 13.30 -5.30 32.07
CA PHE A 160 13.39 -6.20 33.22
C PHE A 160 12.95 -7.65 32.90
N VAL A 161 12.85 -8.00 31.61
CA VAL A 161 12.53 -9.37 31.18
C VAL A 161 13.73 -10.27 31.44
N ASP A 162 13.49 -11.44 32.02
CA ASP A 162 14.53 -12.44 32.27
C ASP A 162 15.10 -13.00 30.97
N ASP A 163 16.40 -13.29 30.93
CA ASP A 163 17.07 -13.81 29.74
C ASP A 163 16.51 -15.17 29.31
N ASP A 164 16.01 -15.95 30.27
CA ASP A 164 15.36 -17.26 30.05
C ASP A 164 13.99 -17.14 29.34
N ASP A 165 13.36 -15.96 29.38
CA ASP A 165 12.08 -15.68 28.73
C ASP A 165 12.22 -15.19 27.28
N ILE A 166 13.44 -14.86 26.84
CA ILE A 166 13.74 -14.39 25.48
C ILE A 166 13.94 -15.59 24.54
N VAL A 167 13.34 -15.55 23.35
CA VAL A 167 13.48 -16.60 22.33
C VAL A 167 13.67 -16.02 20.93
N GLY A 168 14.42 -16.71 20.07
CA GLY A 168 14.52 -16.41 18.64
C GLY A 168 15.24 -15.08 18.33
N MET A 169 16.13 -14.63 19.22
CA MET A 169 16.86 -13.36 19.08
C MET A 169 18.39 -13.55 19.07
N GLU A 170 18.88 -14.79 18.98
CA GLU A 170 20.28 -15.15 19.08
C GLU A 170 21.10 -14.52 17.94
N GLU A 171 20.68 -14.72 16.69
CA GLU A 171 21.36 -14.17 15.50
C GLU A 171 21.39 -12.64 15.52
N SER A 172 20.26 -12.01 15.90
CA SER A 172 20.17 -10.54 16.03
C SER A 172 21.06 -10.02 17.15
N THR A 173 21.20 -10.77 18.24
CA THR A 173 22.07 -10.44 19.38
C THR A 173 23.53 -10.50 18.96
N GLU A 174 23.95 -11.58 18.29
CA GLU A 174 25.31 -11.75 17.78
C GLU A 174 25.68 -10.66 16.77
N GLN A 175 24.78 -10.35 15.84
CA GLN A 175 24.98 -9.30 14.85
C GLN A 175 25.16 -7.93 15.51
N LEU A 176 24.30 -7.57 16.48
CA LEU A 176 24.41 -6.30 17.20
C LEU A 176 25.68 -6.22 18.05
N LEU A 177 26.06 -7.31 18.72
CA LEU A 177 27.33 -7.38 19.46
C LEU A 177 28.53 -7.19 18.51
N GLY A 178 28.50 -7.81 17.33
CA GLY A 178 29.52 -7.62 16.29
C GLY A 178 29.65 -6.16 15.87
N TRP A 179 28.54 -5.46 15.61
CA TRP A 179 28.58 -4.04 15.24
C TRP A 179 29.00 -3.11 16.39
N LEU A 180 28.65 -3.45 17.63
CA LEU A 180 29.05 -2.66 18.80
C LEU A 180 30.55 -2.79 19.10
N MET A 181 31.12 -3.98 18.87
CA MET A 181 32.53 -4.28 19.14
C MET A 181 33.43 -4.14 17.91
N GLU A 182 32.90 -3.76 16.74
CA GLU A 182 33.66 -3.51 15.51
C GLU A 182 34.81 -2.49 15.74
N ASP A 183 35.97 -2.72 15.11
CA ASP A 183 37.15 -1.83 15.17
C ASP A 183 37.01 -0.57 14.28
N GLU A 184 35.81 0.02 14.21
CA GLU A 184 35.59 1.31 13.57
C GLU A 184 35.83 2.43 14.60
N PRO A 185 36.88 3.27 14.40
CA PRO A 185 37.23 4.32 15.35
C PRO A 185 36.19 5.44 15.38
N ARG A 186 35.48 5.70 14.27
CA ARG A 186 34.45 6.75 14.26
C ARG A 186 33.24 6.36 15.10
N ARG A 187 32.54 7.38 15.59
CA ARG A 187 31.24 7.20 16.23
C ARG A 187 30.21 6.67 15.24
N THR A 188 29.67 5.48 15.50
CA THR A 188 28.68 4.80 14.65
C THR A 188 27.30 4.81 15.29
N VAL A 189 26.26 5.03 14.47
CA VAL A 189 24.86 4.91 14.89
C VAL A 189 24.29 3.59 14.39
N ILE A 190 23.71 2.81 15.29
CA ILE A 190 23.06 1.53 15.02
C ILE A 190 21.57 1.71 15.27
N SER A 191 20.76 1.62 14.23
CA SER A 191 19.31 1.79 14.33
C SER A 191 18.58 0.46 14.25
N ILE A 192 17.79 0.12 15.26
CA ILE A 192 16.90 -1.03 15.28
C ILE A 192 15.49 -0.55 14.92
N VAL A 193 14.95 -1.07 13.82
CA VAL A 193 13.64 -0.68 13.28
C VAL A 193 12.68 -1.85 13.20
N GLY A 194 11.41 -1.59 13.53
CA GLY A 194 10.34 -2.57 13.45
C GLY A 194 9.06 -2.09 14.11
N MET A 195 7.94 -2.74 13.81
CA MET A 195 6.63 -2.46 14.40
C MET A 195 6.64 -2.48 15.95
N GLY A 196 5.68 -1.77 16.55
CA GLY A 196 5.46 -1.83 18.00
C GLY A 196 5.18 -3.26 18.47
N GLY A 197 5.81 -3.69 19.55
CA GLY A 197 5.63 -5.04 20.11
C GLY A 197 6.52 -6.14 19.53
N LEU A 198 7.43 -5.84 18.58
CA LEU A 198 8.40 -6.81 18.03
C LEU A 198 9.56 -7.17 18.97
N GLY A 199 9.70 -6.49 20.12
CA GLY A 199 10.80 -6.76 21.06
C GLY A 199 12.10 -6.00 20.79
N LYS A 200 12.05 -4.84 20.12
CA LYS A 200 13.22 -3.98 19.88
C LYS A 200 13.94 -3.59 21.18
N THR A 201 13.17 -3.07 22.14
CA THR A 201 13.66 -2.72 23.49
C THR A 201 14.28 -3.95 24.15
N THR A 202 13.61 -5.11 24.11
CA THR A 202 14.12 -6.38 24.66
C THR A 202 15.46 -6.81 24.04
N LEU A 203 15.59 -6.74 22.71
CA LEU A 203 16.84 -7.03 22.02
C LEU A 203 17.97 -6.10 22.46
N VAL A 204 17.71 -4.79 22.52
CA VAL A 204 18.71 -3.82 22.96
C VAL A 204 19.07 -4.00 24.44
N THR A 205 18.11 -4.34 25.31
CA THR A 205 18.35 -4.65 26.72
C THR A 205 19.33 -5.81 26.88
N ARG A 206 19.10 -6.92 26.16
CA ARG A 206 19.96 -8.10 26.19
C ARG A 206 21.40 -7.77 25.80
N VAL A 207 21.57 -6.97 24.75
CA VAL A 207 22.90 -6.54 24.30
C VAL A 207 23.55 -5.54 25.27
N TYR A 208 22.78 -4.57 25.77
CA TYR A 208 23.27 -3.52 26.68
C TYR A 208 23.71 -4.05 28.04
N ASN A 209 23.05 -5.10 28.54
CA ASN A 209 23.39 -5.78 29.79
C ASN A 209 24.50 -6.82 29.63
N ASN A 210 24.94 -7.11 28.39
CA ASN A 210 26.01 -8.05 28.14
C ASN A 210 27.34 -7.57 28.75
N HIS A 211 28.01 -8.46 29.49
CA HIS A 211 29.29 -8.18 30.15
C HIS A 211 30.39 -7.68 29.19
N ILE A 212 30.36 -8.12 27.93
CA ILE A 212 31.29 -7.67 26.88
C ILE A 212 31.13 -6.16 26.65
N ILE A 213 29.89 -5.67 26.58
CA ILE A 213 29.60 -4.24 26.42
C ILE A 213 30.01 -3.47 27.68
N LYS A 214 29.67 -3.97 28.87
CA LYS A 214 30.04 -3.29 30.13
C LYS A 214 31.55 -3.16 30.34
N ARG A 215 32.37 -4.03 29.75
CA ARG A 215 33.84 -3.94 29.78
C ARG A 215 34.43 -3.11 28.64
N GLY A 216 33.71 -2.93 27.55
CA GLY A 216 34.22 -2.31 26.32
C GLY A 216 34.08 -0.79 26.23
N PHE A 217 33.32 -0.16 27.12
CA PHE A 217 32.97 1.26 27.08
C PHE A 217 33.21 1.94 28.44
N ASP A 218 33.72 3.18 28.41
CA ASP A 218 34.04 3.98 29.61
C ASP A 218 32.79 4.56 30.28
N CYS A 219 31.73 4.78 29.51
CA CYS A 219 30.46 5.27 30.04
C CYS A 219 29.28 4.87 29.15
N TRP A 220 28.11 4.75 29.76
CA TRP A 220 26.88 4.33 29.09
C TRP A 220 25.65 5.08 29.61
N ALA A 221 24.64 5.18 28.75
CA ALA A 221 23.33 5.72 29.09
C ALA A 221 22.22 5.03 28.27
N TRP A 222 21.05 4.92 28.86
CA TRP A 222 19.79 4.43 28.32
C TRP A 222 18.65 5.43 28.56
N ILE A 223 18.20 6.03 27.46
CA ILE A 223 17.15 7.04 27.52
C ILE A 223 15.94 6.61 26.70
N SER A 224 14.80 6.51 27.38
CA SER A 224 13.49 6.39 26.74
C SER A 224 13.06 7.74 26.18
N VAL A 225 12.82 7.82 24.88
CA VAL A 225 12.47 9.07 24.19
C VAL A 225 10.94 9.19 24.10
N SER A 226 10.37 10.04 24.94
CA SER A 226 8.92 10.28 24.92
C SER A 226 8.52 11.22 23.78
N GLN A 227 7.29 11.08 23.28
CA GLN A 227 6.71 11.94 22.23
C GLN A 227 6.64 13.43 22.62
N THR A 228 6.65 13.72 23.93
CA THR A 228 6.44 15.07 24.48
C THR A 228 7.72 15.66 25.09
N CYS A 229 8.81 14.90 25.16
CA CYS A 229 10.05 15.36 25.77
C CYS A 229 10.71 16.43 24.89
N GLY A 230 10.89 17.62 25.46
CA GLY A 230 11.64 18.68 24.78
C GLY A 230 13.12 18.32 24.69
N THR A 231 13.82 18.77 23.64
CA THR A 231 15.26 18.52 23.44
C THR A 231 16.11 18.82 24.68
N GLY A 232 15.79 19.90 25.42
CA GLY A 232 16.52 20.27 26.64
C GLY A 232 16.31 19.27 27.78
N GLU A 233 15.11 18.72 27.96
CA GLU A 233 14.85 17.68 28.96
C GLU A 233 15.57 16.39 28.60
N LEU A 234 15.56 16.01 27.32
CA LEU A 234 16.28 14.83 26.83
C LEU A 234 17.78 14.91 27.15
N LEU A 235 18.42 16.03 26.81
CA LEU A 235 19.85 16.24 27.11
C LEU A 235 20.13 16.22 28.62
N ARG A 236 19.24 16.77 29.45
CA ARG A 236 19.37 16.70 30.91
C ARG A 236 19.26 15.26 31.42
N SER A 237 18.35 14.46 30.89
CA SER A 237 18.22 13.05 31.25
C SER A 237 19.48 12.27 30.88
N ILE A 238 20.04 12.48 29.68
CA ILE A 238 21.32 11.88 29.26
C ILE A 238 22.44 12.23 30.23
N ILE A 239 22.58 13.50 30.61
CA ILE A 239 23.62 13.96 31.55
C ILE A 239 23.45 13.25 32.91
N LYS A 240 22.22 13.25 33.46
CA LYS A 240 21.95 12.62 34.76
C LYS A 240 22.33 11.14 34.76
N GLU A 241 22.05 10.43 33.68
CA GLU A 241 22.32 9.01 33.61
C GLU A 241 23.81 8.70 33.41
N LEU A 242 24.51 9.41 32.51
CA LEU A 242 25.95 9.25 32.30
C LEU A 242 26.77 9.52 33.58
N PHE A 243 26.38 10.55 34.33
CA PHE A 243 27.05 10.95 35.57
C PHE A 243 26.70 9.99 36.71
N GLY A 244 25.43 9.58 36.80
CA GLY A 244 24.98 8.58 37.78
C GLY A 244 25.68 7.23 37.61
N ALA A 245 25.80 6.74 36.36
CA ALA A 245 26.45 5.46 36.06
C ALA A 245 27.95 5.40 36.42
N THR A 246 28.60 6.56 36.53
CA THR A 246 30.03 6.69 36.84
C THR A 246 30.30 7.29 38.22
N SER A 247 29.25 7.47 39.04
CA SER A 247 29.31 8.10 40.37
C SER A 247 29.94 9.51 40.38
N VAL A 248 29.84 10.24 39.27
CA VAL A 248 30.28 11.63 39.17
C VAL A 248 29.18 12.55 39.71
N VAL A 249 29.56 13.54 40.52
CA VAL A 249 28.60 14.50 41.10
C VAL A 249 27.94 15.31 39.98
N ILE A 250 26.61 15.27 39.91
CA ILE A 250 25.84 16.05 38.94
C ILE A 250 25.88 17.54 39.36
N PRO A 251 26.24 18.46 38.45
CA PRO A 251 26.22 19.89 38.78
C PRO A 251 24.81 20.37 39.16
N ASN A 252 24.68 21.09 40.28
CA ASN A 252 23.39 21.54 40.83
C ASN A 252 22.58 22.45 39.88
N ASN A 253 23.21 23.04 38.87
CA ASN A 253 22.60 23.97 37.92
C ASN A 253 22.10 23.32 36.61
N VAL A 254 22.22 22.00 36.41
CA VAL A 254 21.77 21.32 35.17
C VAL A 254 20.31 21.61 34.82
N GLY A 255 19.45 21.79 35.84
CA GLY A 255 18.03 22.13 35.65
C GLY A 255 17.79 23.46 34.93
N SER A 256 18.64 24.47 35.16
CA SER A 256 18.50 25.82 34.58
C SER A 256 19.33 26.06 33.32
N MET A 257 20.18 25.10 32.93
CA MET A 257 21.04 25.24 31.75
C MET A 257 20.26 25.36 30.44
N ASN A 258 20.72 26.22 29.54
CA ASN A 258 20.22 26.30 28.18
C ASN A 258 20.84 25.20 27.28
N TYR A 259 20.32 25.06 26.06
CA TYR A 259 20.77 24.05 25.10
C TYR A 259 22.29 24.06 24.86
N ARG A 260 22.90 25.24 24.67
CA ARG A 260 24.35 25.36 24.40
C ARG A 260 25.19 24.87 25.57
N GLN A 261 24.77 25.19 26.79
CA GLN A 261 25.44 24.75 28.02
C GLN A 261 25.34 23.23 28.21
N LEU A 262 24.16 22.64 27.98
CA LEU A 262 23.95 21.20 28.05
C LEU A 262 24.80 20.44 27.02
N VAL A 263 24.84 20.94 25.78
CA VAL A 263 25.67 20.37 24.71
C VAL A 263 27.15 20.47 25.05
N GLY A 264 27.63 21.65 25.51
CA GLY A 264 29.03 21.84 25.90
C GLY A 264 29.46 20.86 26.99
N MET A 265 28.63 20.72 28.03
CA MET A 265 28.87 19.77 29.13
C MET A 265 28.99 18.32 28.65
N LEU A 266 28.13 17.88 27.74
CA LEU A 266 28.21 16.53 27.16
C LEU A 266 29.46 16.34 26.31
N ILE A 267 29.82 17.33 25.49
CA ILE A 267 31.04 17.28 24.68
C ILE A 267 32.28 17.14 25.57
N ASP A 268 32.39 17.98 26.61
CA ASP A 268 33.53 17.97 27.53
C ASP A 268 33.64 16.64 28.27
N TYR A 269 32.50 16.10 28.74
CA TYR A 269 32.47 14.82 29.43
C TYR A 269 32.84 13.63 28.53
N LEU A 270 32.43 13.65 27.26
CA LEU A 270 32.61 12.56 26.30
C LEU A 270 33.92 12.66 25.49
N HIS A 271 34.69 13.75 25.60
CA HIS A 271 35.78 14.07 24.67
C HIS A 271 36.84 12.97 24.52
N GLN A 272 37.22 12.28 25.61
CA GLN A 272 38.24 11.22 25.62
C GLN A 272 37.70 9.89 26.14
N LYS A 273 36.43 9.59 25.85
CA LYS A 273 35.76 8.38 26.31
C LYS A 273 35.15 7.61 25.14
N ARG A 274 35.26 6.29 25.18
CA ARG A 274 34.46 5.38 24.37
C ARG A 274 33.11 5.20 25.06
N TYR A 275 32.04 5.69 24.43
CA TYR A 275 30.71 5.70 25.04
C TYR A 275 29.69 4.88 24.24
N VAL A 276 28.70 4.31 24.94
CA VAL A 276 27.52 3.67 24.35
C VAL A 276 26.24 4.31 24.87
N ILE A 277 25.43 4.89 23.98
CA ILE A 277 24.19 5.58 24.37
C ILE A 277 23.00 4.96 23.64
N VAL A 278 22.01 4.51 24.38
CA VAL A 278 20.74 3.98 23.88
C VAL A 278 19.69 5.10 23.89
N LEU A 279 19.08 5.33 22.74
CA LEU A 279 17.91 6.19 22.54
C LEU A 279 16.73 5.29 22.14
N ASP A 280 15.89 4.93 23.10
CA ASP A 280 14.79 3.99 22.93
C ASP A 280 13.49 4.70 22.48
N ASP A 281 12.77 4.10 21.55
CA ASP A 281 11.50 4.52 20.93
C ASP A 281 11.54 5.94 20.31
N VAL A 282 12.51 6.22 19.44
CA VAL A 282 12.62 7.52 18.74
C VAL A 282 11.53 7.68 17.66
N TRP A 283 10.77 8.78 17.74
CA TRP A 283 9.63 9.09 16.86
C TRP A 283 9.97 10.01 15.68
N SER A 284 10.76 11.06 15.93
CA SER A 284 11.00 12.14 14.96
C SER A 284 12.31 11.98 14.19
N ILE A 285 12.25 12.25 12.88
CA ILE A 285 13.40 12.27 11.96
C ILE A 285 14.40 13.38 12.37
N ASP A 286 13.89 14.48 12.91
CA ASP A 286 14.67 15.68 13.21
C ASP A 286 15.49 15.53 14.50
N LEU A 287 15.08 14.65 15.42
CA LEU A 287 15.68 14.55 16.76
C LEU A 287 17.19 14.39 16.67
N TRP A 288 17.65 13.42 15.87
CA TRP A 288 19.07 13.15 15.69
C TRP A 288 19.83 14.36 15.14
N SER A 289 19.25 15.07 14.16
CA SER A 289 19.89 16.26 13.57
C SER A 289 20.15 17.35 14.61
N ILE A 290 19.29 17.45 15.62
CA ILE A 290 19.33 18.43 16.70
C ILE A 290 20.32 18.02 17.80
N ILE A 291 20.39 16.73 18.16
CA ILE A 291 21.21 16.28 19.29
C ILE A 291 22.58 15.74 18.88
N ARG A 292 22.83 15.43 17.60
CA ARG A 292 24.09 14.81 17.13
C ARG A 292 25.35 15.57 17.53
N THR A 293 25.25 16.88 17.75
CA THR A 293 26.34 17.77 18.13
C THR A 293 26.80 17.54 19.58
N ALA A 294 25.91 17.05 20.44
CA ALA A 294 26.23 16.70 21.83
C ALA A 294 27.11 15.44 21.95
N PHE A 295 27.24 14.67 20.87
CA PHE A 295 27.95 13.39 20.87
C PHE A 295 29.21 13.47 19.99
N PRO A 296 30.39 13.80 20.52
CA PRO A 296 31.58 14.06 19.71
C PRO A 296 32.08 12.80 18.98
N ASN A 297 32.46 12.95 17.70
CA ASN A 297 33.21 11.92 16.99
C ASN A 297 34.69 12.01 17.37
N ASN A 298 35.01 11.50 18.55
CA ASN A 298 36.32 11.59 19.18
C ASN A 298 37.32 10.52 18.69
N ARG A 299 36.91 9.67 17.74
CA ARG A 299 37.68 8.53 17.22
C ARG A 299 38.01 7.42 18.24
N TYR A 300 37.27 7.34 19.36
CA TYR A 300 37.41 6.28 20.36
C TYR A 300 36.45 5.09 20.15
N GLY A 301 35.82 4.95 18.98
CA GLY A 301 34.95 3.81 18.69
C GLY A 301 33.61 3.83 19.45
N SER A 302 33.06 5.03 19.70
CA SER A 302 31.78 5.19 20.40
C SER A 302 30.59 4.71 19.57
N ARG A 303 29.51 4.31 20.25
CA ARG A 303 28.31 3.74 19.63
C ARG A 303 27.05 4.44 20.14
N ILE A 304 26.09 4.64 19.24
CA ILE A 304 24.76 5.12 19.60
C ILE A 304 23.76 4.12 19.06
N ILE A 305 22.96 3.55 19.95
CA ILE A 305 21.89 2.62 19.62
C ILE A 305 20.60 3.42 19.59
N LEU A 306 19.83 3.31 18.51
CA LEU A 306 18.54 3.96 18.36
C LEU A 306 17.49 2.91 18.06
N THR A 307 16.40 2.84 18.83
CA THR A 307 15.24 2.03 18.43
C THR A 307 14.14 2.92 17.88
N THR A 308 13.42 2.46 16.85
CA THR A 308 12.32 3.23 16.26
C THR A 308 11.32 2.33 15.57
N ARG A 309 10.09 2.83 15.41
CA ARG A 309 9.04 2.20 14.59
C ARG A 309 9.06 2.67 13.13
N ASN A 310 9.83 3.73 12.85
CA ASN A 310 9.83 4.42 11.58
C ASN A 310 11.19 4.28 10.88
N LYS A 311 11.20 3.59 9.75
CA LYS A 311 12.41 3.36 8.94
C LYS A 311 13.05 4.66 8.43
N ASN A 312 12.28 5.74 8.27
CA ASN A 312 12.87 7.04 7.95
C ASN A 312 13.76 7.58 9.07
N VAL A 313 13.37 7.39 10.33
CA VAL A 313 14.20 7.78 11.49
C VAL A 313 15.48 6.94 11.52
N ALA A 314 15.37 5.63 11.26
CA ALA A 314 16.52 4.73 11.24
C ALA A 314 17.53 5.03 10.12
N THR A 315 17.08 5.67 9.03
CA THR A 315 17.92 5.96 7.85
C THR A 315 18.39 7.42 7.79
N SER A 316 17.79 8.34 8.55
CA SER A 316 18.16 9.76 8.57
C SER A 316 19.43 10.09 9.37
N VAL A 317 20.01 9.09 10.05
CA VAL A 317 21.13 9.28 10.99
C VAL A 317 22.50 9.54 10.33
N GLY A 318 22.62 9.37 9.01
CA GLY A 318 23.79 9.76 8.20
C GLY A 318 24.68 8.60 7.71
N ILE A 319 25.74 8.93 6.98
CA ILE A 319 26.66 7.97 6.34
C ILE A 319 27.44 7.16 7.39
N GLY A 320 27.56 5.85 7.16
CA GLY A 320 28.25 4.92 8.06
C GLY A 320 27.38 4.35 9.18
N SER A 321 26.07 4.63 9.18
CA SER A 321 25.13 4.00 10.11
C SER A 321 24.84 2.53 9.73
N ARG A 322 24.47 1.73 10.72
CA ARG A 322 23.96 0.36 10.54
C ARG A 322 22.47 0.36 10.84
N VAL A 323 21.67 -0.35 10.06
CA VAL A 323 20.22 -0.50 10.29
C VAL A 323 19.88 -1.98 10.43
N HIS A 324 19.39 -2.36 11.61
CA HIS A 324 18.82 -3.68 11.87
C HIS A 324 17.31 -3.64 11.70
N GLN A 325 16.78 -4.33 10.70
CA GLN A 325 15.33 -4.50 10.56
C GLN A 325 14.90 -5.74 11.34
N LEU A 326 14.23 -5.54 12.47
CA LEU A 326 13.73 -6.64 13.27
C LEU A 326 12.49 -7.26 12.60
N ALA A 327 12.53 -8.58 12.41
CA ALA A 327 11.44 -9.37 11.83
C ALA A 327 10.56 -10.00 12.92
N PRO A 328 9.31 -10.40 12.60
CA PRO A 328 8.51 -11.25 13.48
C PRO A 328 9.21 -12.59 13.78
N LEU A 329 8.85 -13.22 14.90
CA LEU A 329 9.38 -14.53 15.29
C LEU A 329 9.03 -15.58 14.24
N GLN A 330 9.98 -16.47 13.98
CA GLN A 330 9.74 -17.66 13.18
C GLN A 330 8.80 -18.61 13.92
N GLU A 331 8.10 -19.47 13.17
CA GLU A 331 7.07 -20.36 13.71
C GLU A 331 7.55 -21.20 14.90
N LYS A 332 8.80 -21.69 14.84
CA LYS A 332 9.44 -22.47 15.92
C LYS A 332 9.58 -21.67 17.21
N ASP A 333 10.10 -20.45 17.15
CA ASP A 333 10.34 -19.61 18.33
C ASP A 333 9.04 -19.01 18.85
N ALA A 334 8.14 -18.63 17.95
CA ALA A 334 6.79 -18.20 18.27
C ALA A 334 6.02 -19.31 19.02
N TRP A 335 6.16 -20.56 18.58
CA TRP A 335 5.58 -21.74 19.24
C TRP A 335 6.18 -21.94 20.63
N ALA A 336 7.51 -21.88 20.76
CA ALA A 336 8.18 -21.99 22.06
C ALA A 336 7.71 -20.90 23.05
N LEU A 337 7.58 -19.65 22.59
CA LEU A 337 7.09 -18.54 23.41
C LEU A 337 5.64 -18.75 23.86
N LEU A 338 4.76 -19.16 22.95
CA LEU A 338 3.36 -19.45 23.28
C LEU A 338 3.28 -20.57 24.33
N CYS A 339 4.04 -21.64 24.15
CA CYS A 339 4.09 -22.77 25.08
C CYS A 339 4.52 -22.32 26.48
N LYS A 340 5.63 -21.56 26.59
CA LYS A 340 6.13 -21.00 27.85
C LYS A 340 5.06 -20.16 28.58
N LYS A 341 4.28 -19.36 27.86
CA LYS A 341 3.30 -18.46 28.48
C LYS A 341 1.93 -19.12 28.73
N ALA A 342 1.44 -19.97 27.83
CA ALA A 342 0.13 -20.62 27.96
C ALA A 342 0.12 -21.81 28.93
N PHE A 343 1.26 -22.51 29.06
CA PHE A 343 1.43 -23.70 29.91
C PHE A 343 2.47 -23.46 31.01
N TRP A 344 2.58 -22.21 31.47
CA TRP A 344 3.51 -21.81 32.54
C TRP A 344 3.38 -22.70 33.80
N ASN A 345 2.16 -23.06 34.18
CA ASN A 345 1.88 -23.89 35.36
C ASN A 345 2.07 -25.41 35.14
N ASP A 346 2.42 -25.86 33.93
CA ASP A 346 2.63 -27.28 33.62
C ASP A 346 4.12 -27.64 33.65
N THR A 347 4.42 -28.88 34.04
CA THR A 347 5.76 -29.46 33.90
C THR A 347 6.16 -29.45 32.42
N ASP A 348 7.36 -28.94 32.13
CA ASP A 348 7.97 -28.81 30.80
C ASP A 348 7.29 -27.82 29.82
N HIS A 349 6.27 -27.07 30.25
CA HIS A 349 5.53 -26.09 29.44
C HIS A 349 5.00 -26.65 28.11
N LEU A 350 4.73 -27.96 28.06
CA LEU A 350 4.33 -28.65 26.84
C LEU A 350 2.84 -28.48 26.54
N CYS A 351 2.53 -28.19 25.28
CA CYS A 351 1.15 -28.15 24.81
C CYS A 351 0.57 -29.57 24.72
N PRO A 352 -0.60 -29.86 25.35
CA PRO A 352 -1.30 -31.13 25.19
C PRO A 352 -1.62 -31.44 23.71
N LYS A 353 -1.54 -32.71 23.33
CA LYS A 353 -1.68 -33.15 21.93
C LYS A 353 -3.02 -32.72 21.33
N GLU A 354 -4.09 -32.74 22.14
CA GLU A 354 -5.44 -32.39 21.76
C GLU A 354 -5.59 -30.90 21.43
N LEU A 355 -4.80 -30.05 22.09
CA LEU A 355 -4.85 -28.59 21.93
C LEU A 355 -3.90 -28.07 20.84
N LYS A 356 -2.93 -28.87 20.41
CA LYS A 356 -1.86 -28.46 19.49
C LYS A 356 -2.38 -27.76 18.23
N HIS A 357 -3.43 -28.29 17.61
CA HIS A 357 -4.03 -27.70 16.40
C HIS A 357 -4.68 -26.34 16.66
N LEU A 358 -5.36 -26.16 17.81
CA LEU A 358 -5.95 -24.89 18.21
C LEU A 358 -4.88 -23.87 18.59
N ALA A 359 -3.85 -24.30 19.34
CA ALA A 359 -2.71 -23.47 19.68
C ALA A 359 -2.01 -22.94 18.42
N MET A 360 -1.83 -23.78 17.41
CA MET A 360 -1.23 -23.37 16.14
C MET A 360 -2.11 -22.38 15.37
N ALA A 361 -3.44 -22.58 15.38
CA ALA A 361 -4.38 -21.64 14.77
C ALA A 361 -4.38 -20.27 15.48
N ILE A 362 -4.28 -20.25 16.81
CA ILE A 362 -4.13 -19.02 17.60
C ILE A 362 -2.79 -18.33 17.30
N LEU A 363 -1.70 -19.10 17.25
CA LEU A 363 -0.37 -18.57 16.95
C LEU A 363 -0.33 -17.92 15.57
N LYS A 364 -0.99 -18.54 14.58
CA LYS A 364 -1.11 -18.01 13.22
C LYS A 364 -1.77 -16.63 13.21
N LYS A 365 -2.77 -16.37 14.06
CA LYS A 365 -3.39 -15.04 14.21
C LYS A 365 -2.48 -13.99 14.86
N CYS A 366 -1.47 -14.42 15.62
CA CYS A 366 -0.49 -13.52 16.22
C CYS A 366 0.63 -13.11 15.25
N GLU A 367 0.76 -13.80 14.11
CA GLU A 367 1.73 -13.52 13.03
C GLU A 367 3.18 -13.33 13.51
N GLY A 368 3.59 -14.07 14.54
CA GLY A 368 4.95 -13.99 15.09
C GLY A 368 5.24 -12.72 15.91
N LEU A 369 4.24 -11.89 16.23
CA LEU A 369 4.43 -10.70 17.06
C LEU A 369 4.59 -11.10 18.55
N PRO A 370 5.78 -10.95 19.17
CA PRO A 370 6.02 -11.41 20.54
C PRO A 370 5.02 -10.86 21.55
N LEU A 371 4.73 -9.57 21.48
CA LEU A 371 3.77 -8.92 22.39
C LEU A 371 2.36 -9.55 22.30
N ALA A 372 1.89 -9.88 21.10
CA ALA A 372 0.60 -10.55 20.92
C ALA A 372 0.64 -11.98 21.44
N ILE A 373 1.73 -12.71 21.19
CA ILE A 373 1.91 -14.09 21.65
C ILE A 373 1.92 -14.15 23.18
N VAL A 374 2.65 -13.26 23.85
CA VAL A 374 2.71 -13.21 25.32
C VAL A 374 1.35 -12.89 25.91
N ALA A 375 0.65 -11.88 25.36
CA ALA A 375 -0.66 -11.47 25.87
C ALA A 375 -1.73 -12.55 25.67
N VAL A 376 -1.77 -13.18 24.49
CA VAL A 376 -2.67 -14.30 24.21
C VAL A 376 -2.29 -15.53 25.03
N GLY A 377 -1.00 -15.84 25.16
CA GLY A 377 -0.51 -16.93 26.02
C GLY A 377 -0.97 -16.75 27.47
N GLY A 378 -0.86 -15.53 28.01
CA GLY A 378 -1.38 -15.20 29.34
C GLY A 378 -2.90 -15.39 29.45
N LEU A 379 -3.67 -14.98 28.44
CA LEU A 379 -5.11 -15.27 28.37
C LEU A 379 -5.39 -16.77 28.34
N MET A 380 -4.61 -17.56 27.60
CA MET A 380 -4.79 -19.01 27.53
C MET A 380 -4.43 -19.71 28.84
N CYS A 381 -3.41 -19.21 29.55
CA CYS A 381 -3.01 -19.71 30.86
C CYS A 381 -4.13 -19.58 31.90
N SER A 382 -5.01 -18.57 31.76
CA SER A 382 -6.15 -18.37 32.66
C SER A 382 -7.39 -19.20 32.29
N ARG A 383 -7.34 -20.03 31.23
CA ARG A 383 -8.49 -20.79 30.69
C ARG A 383 -8.36 -22.27 31.01
N SER A 384 -9.50 -22.97 31.02
CA SER A 384 -9.48 -24.42 31.14
C SER A 384 -8.81 -25.04 29.91
N LYS A 385 -7.96 -26.05 30.12
CA LYS A 385 -7.20 -26.75 29.06
C LYS A 385 -8.07 -27.75 28.31
N THR A 386 -9.22 -27.29 27.83
CA THR A 386 -10.20 -28.10 27.09
C THR A 386 -10.30 -27.61 25.65
N VAL A 387 -10.53 -28.54 24.72
CA VAL A 387 -10.71 -28.24 23.28
C VAL A 387 -11.85 -27.22 23.08
N VAL A 388 -12.93 -27.34 23.84
CA VAL A 388 -14.10 -26.46 23.75
C VAL A 388 -13.75 -25.02 24.13
N GLU A 389 -13.07 -24.80 25.26
CA GLU A 389 -12.73 -23.45 25.71
C GLU A 389 -11.69 -22.79 24.80
N TRP A 390 -10.68 -23.54 24.36
CA TRP A 390 -9.68 -23.04 23.41
C TRP A 390 -10.31 -22.68 22.05
N LYS A 391 -11.25 -23.49 21.58
CA LYS A 391 -12.01 -23.20 20.36
C LYS A 391 -12.85 -21.92 20.50
N LYS A 392 -13.53 -21.72 21.65
CA LYS A 392 -14.25 -20.47 21.93
C LYS A 392 -13.33 -19.25 21.91
N VAL A 393 -12.13 -19.35 22.50
CA VAL A 393 -11.17 -18.23 22.47
C VAL A 393 -10.72 -17.96 21.04
N LEU A 394 -10.38 -18.99 20.26
CA LEU A 394 -9.98 -18.84 18.85
C LEU A 394 -11.07 -18.16 18.00
N GLU A 395 -12.32 -18.61 18.16
CA GLU A 395 -13.49 -18.05 17.45
C GLU A 395 -13.80 -16.62 17.88
N SER A 396 -13.56 -16.26 19.14
CA SER A 396 -13.81 -14.92 19.68
C SER A 396 -12.58 -14.01 19.76
N LEU A 397 -11.41 -14.44 19.26
CA LEU A 397 -10.12 -13.77 19.52
C LEU A 397 -10.11 -12.30 19.09
N ASN A 398 -10.70 -12.00 17.94
CA ASN A 398 -10.81 -10.64 17.40
C ASN A 398 -11.62 -9.72 18.36
N TRP A 399 -12.72 -10.25 18.90
CA TRP A 399 -13.51 -9.56 19.92
C TRP A 399 -12.74 -9.41 21.24
N GLN A 400 -12.00 -10.44 21.66
CA GLN A 400 -11.18 -10.41 22.88
C GLN A 400 -10.07 -9.36 22.76
N LEU A 401 -9.37 -9.26 21.62
CA LEU A 401 -8.34 -8.23 21.38
C LEU A 401 -8.88 -6.81 21.56
N SER A 402 -10.16 -6.61 21.25
CA SER A 402 -10.81 -5.31 21.33
C SER A 402 -11.34 -4.97 22.73
N ASN A 403 -11.81 -5.97 23.48
CA ASN A 403 -12.64 -5.79 24.69
C ASN A 403 -12.10 -6.45 25.96
N ASN A 404 -11.03 -7.26 25.87
CA ASN A 404 -10.46 -7.95 27.03
C ASN A 404 -9.37 -7.08 27.69
N PRO A 405 -9.48 -6.77 29.00
CA PRO A 405 -8.45 -6.01 29.72
C PRO A 405 -7.04 -6.60 29.64
N MET A 406 -6.90 -7.94 29.57
CA MET A 406 -5.60 -8.62 29.44
C MET A 406 -4.90 -8.32 28.10
N LEU A 407 -5.67 -7.96 27.07
CA LEU A 407 -5.17 -7.66 25.72
C LEU A 407 -5.10 -6.14 25.46
N GLU A 408 -5.52 -5.32 26.44
CA GLU A 408 -5.51 -3.85 26.34
C GLU A 408 -4.11 -3.30 26.08
N GLN A 409 -3.07 -3.94 26.62
CA GLN A 409 -1.67 -3.55 26.42
C GLN A 409 -1.24 -3.65 24.95
N VAL A 410 -1.62 -4.74 24.26
CA VAL A 410 -1.31 -4.92 22.83
C VAL A 410 -1.94 -3.79 22.03
N LYS A 411 -3.23 -3.53 22.27
CA LYS A 411 -3.99 -2.46 21.63
C LYS A 411 -3.38 -1.09 21.93
N GLY A 412 -3.02 -0.81 23.18
CA GLY A 412 -2.43 0.45 23.63
C GLY A 412 -1.11 0.76 22.92
N ILE A 413 -0.20 -0.23 22.86
CA ILE A 413 1.10 -0.07 22.20
C ILE A 413 0.95 0.16 20.69
N LEU A 414 0.04 -0.57 20.03
CA LEU A 414 -0.22 -0.39 18.60
C LEU A 414 -0.92 0.94 18.29
N LEU A 415 -1.82 1.38 19.17
CA LEU A 415 -2.55 2.64 19.05
C LEU A 415 -1.61 3.87 19.06
N LEU A 416 -0.47 3.80 19.74
CA LEU A 416 0.54 4.87 19.71
C LEU A 416 1.02 5.16 18.28
N SER A 417 1.24 4.12 17.47
CA SER A 417 1.68 4.26 16.07
C SER A 417 0.59 4.89 15.19
N PHE A 418 -0.69 4.60 15.47
CA PHE A 418 -1.82 5.20 14.76
C PHE A 418 -2.04 6.67 15.16
N ASN A 419 -1.90 6.98 16.46
CA ASN A 419 -2.14 8.33 16.98
C ASN A 419 -1.12 9.35 16.43
N ASP A 420 0.12 8.92 16.21
CA ASP A 420 1.21 9.74 15.64
C ASP A 420 1.01 10.05 14.14
N LEU A 421 0.09 9.38 13.45
CA LEU A 421 -0.18 9.68 12.05
C LEU A 421 -0.84 11.05 11.87
N PRO A 422 -0.52 11.79 10.80
CA PRO A 422 -1.36 12.90 10.38
C PRO A 422 -2.75 12.41 9.94
N PHE A 423 -3.77 13.26 10.06
CA PHE A 423 -5.17 12.87 9.83
C PHE A 423 -5.40 12.19 8.46
N TYR A 424 -4.74 12.64 7.40
CA TYR A 424 -4.92 12.07 6.06
C TYR A 424 -4.39 10.64 5.95
N LEU A 425 -3.31 10.29 6.67
CA LEU A 425 -2.82 8.93 6.76
C LEU A 425 -3.69 8.07 7.67
N LYS A 426 -4.28 8.62 8.75
CA LYS A 426 -5.28 7.90 9.55
C LYS A 426 -6.45 7.41 8.67
N TYR A 427 -6.95 8.26 7.77
CA TYR A 427 -7.99 7.90 6.81
C TYR A 427 -7.53 6.82 5.81
N CYS A 428 -6.34 6.94 5.25
CA CYS A 428 -5.78 5.95 4.31
C CYS A 428 -5.58 4.58 4.97
N PHE A 429 -5.03 4.57 6.19
CA PHE A 429 -4.81 3.35 6.99
C PHE A 429 -6.13 2.69 7.39
N LEU A 430 -7.07 3.44 7.99
CA LEU A 430 -8.37 2.88 8.38
C LEU A 430 -9.15 2.38 7.17
N PHE A 431 -9.02 3.01 6.00
CA PHE A 431 -9.68 2.53 4.79
C PHE A 431 -9.19 1.14 4.37
N CYS A 432 -7.99 0.72 4.77
CA CYS A 432 -7.51 -0.63 4.46
C CYS A 432 -8.31 -1.73 5.17
N CYS A 433 -9.12 -1.43 6.20
CA CYS A 433 -9.96 -2.44 6.86
C CYS A 433 -11.18 -2.87 6.02
N VAL A 434 -11.46 -2.21 4.88
CA VAL A 434 -12.47 -2.67 3.92
C VAL A 434 -12.13 -4.02 3.30
N PHE A 435 -10.84 -4.38 3.27
CA PHE A 435 -10.39 -5.69 2.82
C PHE A 435 -10.46 -6.70 3.97
N ARG A 436 -10.72 -7.98 3.66
CA ARG A 436 -10.73 -9.08 4.66
C ARG A 436 -9.33 -9.40 5.21
N ASP A 437 -9.28 -10.19 6.27
CA ASP A 437 -8.03 -10.67 6.89
C ASP A 437 -7.12 -11.34 5.85
N GLY A 438 -5.81 -11.06 5.93
CA GLY A 438 -4.81 -11.57 4.99
C GLY A 438 -4.99 -11.19 3.51
N TYR A 439 -5.94 -10.33 3.14
CA TYR A 439 -6.22 -10.04 1.73
C TYR A 439 -5.03 -9.36 1.03
N PRO A 440 -4.54 -9.89 -0.12
CA PRO A 440 -3.45 -9.27 -0.87
C PRO A 440 -3.94 -8.03 -1.61
N ILE A 441 -3.49 -6.84 -1.18
CA ILE A 441 -3.90 -5.57 -1.78
C ILE A 441 -2.88 -5.15 -2.83
N ARG A 442 -3.31 -5.06 -4.09
CA ARG A 442 -2.48 -4.49 -5.17
C ARG A 442 -2.27 -3.00 -4.93
N ARG A 443 -1.01 -2.54 -4.86
CA ARG A 443 -0.67 -1.11 -4.60
C ARG A 443 -1.47 -0.12 -5.45
N LYS A 444 -1.53 -0.34 -6.77
CA LYS A 444 -2.21 0.58 -7.70
C LYS A 444 -3.72 0.64 -7.50
N LYS A 445 -4.34 -0.45 -7.02
CA LYS A 445 -5.76 -0.48 -6.66
C LYS A 445 -5.98 0.42 -5.44
N LEU A 446 -5.17 0.23 -4.38
CA LEU A 446 -5.26 1.01 -3.16
C LEU A 446 -5.13 2.53 -3.39
N ILE A 447 -4.14 2.94 -4.19
CA ILE A 447 -3.93 4.35 -4.55
C ILE A 447 -5.18 4.95 -5.21
N ARG A 448 -5.77 4.27 -6.19
CA ARG A 448 -6.97 4.76 -6.89
C ARG A 448 -8.17 4.84 -5.97
N LEU A 449 -8.30 3.91 -5.02
CA LEU A 449 -9.37 3.94 -4.04
C LEU A 449 -9.23 5.14 -3.09
N TRP A 450 -8.03 5.43 -2.58
CA TRP A 450 -7.79 6.62 -1.76
C TRP A 450 -8.06 7.93 -2.51
N ILE A 451 -7.69 8.00 -3.80
CA ILE A 451 -8.03 9.13 -4.68
C ILE A 451 -9.54 9.27 -4.86
N ALA A 452 -10.23 8.16 -5.15
CA ALA A 452 -11.68 8.15 -5.36
C ALA A 452 -12.44 8.55 -4.08
N GLU A 453 -12.01 8.07 -2.92
CA GLU A 453 -12.54 8.50 -1.63
C GLU A 453 -12.28 9.99 -1.35
N GLY A 454 -11.21 10.56 -1.92
CA GLY A 454 -10.82 11.95 -1.74
C GLY A 454 -9.92 12.18 -0.52
N PHE A 455 -9.11 11.19 -0.14
CA PHE A 455 -8.19 11.30 1.00
C PHE A 455 -6.87 11.99 0.66
N ILE A 456 -6.60 12.18 -0.63
CA ILE A 456 -5.35 12.76 -1.12
C ILE A 456 -5.47 14.28 -1.16
N ARG A 457 -4.56 14.98 -0.49
CA ARG A 457 -4.51 16.45 -0.48
C ARG A 457 -3.67 16.93 -1.65
N GLU A 458 -4.20 17.85 -2.44
CA GLU A 458 -3.49 18.42 -3.58
C GLU A 458 -2.24 19.19 -3.13
N ARG A 459 -1.10 18.92 -3.79
CA ARG A 459 0.16 19.65 -3.62
C ARG A 459 0.60 20.18 -4.98
N LYS A 460 0.99 21.47 -5.01
CA LYS A 460 1.38 22.14 -6.26
C LYS A 460 2.53 21.39 -6.93
N GLY A 461 2.38 21.09 -8.21
CA GLY A 461 3.40 20.43 -9.03
C GLY A 461 3.42 18.90 -8.95
N MET A 462 2.51 18.27 -8.19
CA MET A 462 2.43 16.81 -8.06
C MET A 462 1.06 16.29 -8.48
N THR A 463 1.02 15.09 -9.05
CA THR A 463 -0.22 14.37 -9.34
C THR A 463 -0.79 13.74 -8.06
N LEU A 464 -2.10 13.45 -8.05
CA LEU A 464 -2.71 12.76 -6.90
C LEU A 464 -2.13 11.35 -6.73
N GLU A 465 -1.76 10.70 -7.83
CA GLU A 465 -1.16 9.37 -7.84
C GLU A 465 0.23 9.36 -7.19
N GLU A 466 1.05 10.39 -7.42
CA GLU A 466 2.36 10.56 -6.76
C GLU A 466 2.21 10.82 -5.26
N ILE A 467 1.29 11.69 -4.85
CA ILE A 467 1.05 11.98 -3.43
C ILE A 467 0.51 10.73 -2.70
N ALA A 468 -0.38 9.98 -3.34
CA ALA A 468 -0.89 8.73 -2.79
C ALA A 468 0.20 7.65 -2.68
N GLU A 469 1.16 7.62 -3.60
CA GLU A 469 2.33 6.75 -3.52
C GLU A 469 3.23 7.12 -2.32
N GLU A 470 3.46 8.41 -2.07
CA GLU A 470 4.16 8.88 -0.87
C GLU A 470 3.43 8.44 0.40
N TYR A 471 2.09 8.56 0.43
CA TYR A 471 1.29 8.15 1.59
C TYR A 471 1.42 6.66 1.89
N LEU A 472 1.36 5.80 0.86
CA LEU A 472 1.58 4.36 1.04
C LEU A 472 3.01 4.08 1.52
N THR A 473 3.99 4.76 0.93
CA THR A 473 5.40 4.61 1.30
C THR A 473 5.61 4.98 2.76
N GLU A 474 5.01 6.07 3.24
CA GLU A 474 5.08 6.45 4.65
C GLU A 474 4.43 5.42 5.59
N LEU A 475 3.26 4.88 5.23
CA LEU A 475 2.60 3.84 6.02
C LEU A 475 3.42 2.54 6.10
N VAL A 476 4.12 2.19 5.01
CA VAL A 476 5.06 1.06 4.98
C VAL A 476 6.28 1.34 5.86
N LEU A 477 6.87 2.53 5.76
CA LEU A 477 8.06 2.92 6.53
C LEU A 477 7.77 3.01 8.04
N ARG A 478 6.52 3.32 8.41
CA ARG A 478 6.02 3.29 9.80
C ARG A 478 5.60 1.89 10.27
N SER A 479 5.82 0.86 9.45
CA SER A 479 5.47 -0.54 9.75
C SER A 479 3.97 -0.79 10.02
N LEU A 480 3.07 0.04 9.48
CA LEU A 480 1.61 -0.14 9.62
C LEU A 480 1.02 -1.00 8.50
N ILE A 481 1.69 -1.01 7.34
CA ILE A 481 1.35 -1.82 6.17
C ILE A 481 2.57 -2.67 5.82
N GLN A 482 2.37 -3.97 5.66
CA GLN A 482 3.42 -4.91 5.28
C GLN A 482 3.47 -5.08 3.77
N VAL A 483 4.68 -5.06 3.21
CA VAL A 483 4.94 -5.43 1.81
C VAL A 483 5.02 -6.95 1.73
N THR A 484 4.19 -7.56 0.88
CA THR A 484 4.18 -9.02 0.67
C THR A 484 4.89 -9.41 -0.62
N GLU A 485 4.81 -8.56 -1.64
CA GLU A 485 5.53 -8.75 -2.90
C GLU A 485 6.10 -7.42 -3.37
N THR A 486 7.35 -7.46 -3.85
CA THR A 486 7.94 -6.41 -4.67
C THR A 486 7.89 -6.80 -6.14
N ASN A 487 7.95 -5.81 -7.02
CA ASN A 487 8.20 -6.08 -8.44
C ASN A 487 9.69 -6.27 -8.69
N ASP A 488 10.05 -6.62 -9.92
CA ASP A 488 11.44 -6.90 -10.31
C ASP A 488 12.36 -5.69 -10.03
N ALA A 489 11.82 -4.47 -10.08
CA ALA A 489 12.51 -3.22 -9.75
C ALA A 489 12.51 -2.85 -8.24
N GLY A 490 12.17 -3.79 -7.35
CA GLY A 490 12.18 -3.60 -5.90
C GLY A 490 11.08 -2.71 -5.31
N ARG A 491 10.12 -2.25 -6.13
CA ARG A 491 8.99 -1.41 -5.66
C ARG A 491 7.84 -2.28 -5.17
N VAL A 492 7.05 -1.77 -4.21
CA VAL A 492 5.86 -2.45 -3.69
C VAL A 492 4.91 -2.84 -4.83
N LYS A 493 4.56 -4.12 -4.89
CA LYS A 493 3.60 -4.68 -5.86
C LYS A 493 2.30 -5.05 -5.14
N ILE A 494 2.42 -5.83 -4.07
CA ILE A 494 1.33 -6.26 -3.20
C ILE A 494 1.70 -5.92 -1.76
N CYS A 495 0.73 -5.43 -1.01
CA CYS A 495 0.83 -5.17 0.41
C CYS A 495 -0.39 -5.72 1.15
N ARG A 496 -0.28 -5.85 2.48
CA ARG A 496 -1.39 -6.22 3.36
C ARG A 496 -1.29 -5.46 4.68
N VAL A 497 -2.40 -5.33 5.39
CA VAL A 497 -2.39 -4.94 6.80
C VAL A 497 -2.25 -6.22 7.62
N GLN A 498 -1.35 -6.25 8.59
CA GLN A 498 -1.23 -7.39 9.51
C GLN A 498 -2.51 -7.56 10.32
N ASP A 499 -2.89 -8.78 10.66
CA ASP A 499 -4.19 -9.07 11.28
C ASP A 499 -4.39 -8.29 12.61
N VAL A 500 -3.36 -8.20 13.45
CA VAL A 500 -3.42 -7.45 14.72
C VAL A 500 -3.63 -5.93 14.50
N MET A 501 -3.02 -5.37 13.45
CA MET A 501 -3.22 -3.96 13.06
C MET A 501 -4.58 -3.73 12.40
N ARG A 502 -5.08 -4.72 11.67
CA ARG A 502 -6.40 -4.68 11.05
C ARG A 502 -7.48 -4.71 12.11
N GLU A 503 -7.34 -5.53 13.15
CA GLU A 503 -8.26 -5.54 14.29
C GLU A 503 -8.29 -4.19 15.01
N LEU A 504 -7.12 -3.58 15.28
CA LEU A 504 -7.06 -2.21 15.80
C LEU A 504 -7.82 -1.23 14.88
N ALA A 505 -7.61 -1.31 13.57
CA ALA A 505 -8.28 -0.46 12.59
C ALA A 505 -9.80 -0.69 12.56
N MET A 506 -10.26 -1.93 12.72
CA MET A 506 -11.68 -2.29 12.82
C MET A 506 -12.30 -1.70 14.10
N THR A 507 -11.66 -1.85 15.26
CA THR A 507 -12.17 -1.27 16.51
C THR A 507 -12.30 0.25 16.43
N ILE A 508 -11.28 0.91 15.86
CA ILE A 508 -11.33 2.36 15.64
C ILE A 508 -12.44 2.71 14.65
N SER A 509 -12.61 1.92 13.59
CA SER A 509 -13.64 2.15 12.58
C SER A 509 -15.05 2.00 13.14
N GLU A 510 -15.28 1.05 14.05
CA GLU A 510 -16.55 0.88 14.77
C GLU A 510 -16.81 2.07 15.69
N LYS A 511 -15.84 2.49 16.52
CA LYS A 511 -15.99 3.67 17.40
C LYS A 511 -16.25 4.95 16.60
N GLU A 512 -15.62 5.08 15.43
CA GLU A 512 -15.67 6.29 14.60
C GLU A 512 -16.79 6.25 13.53
N ASN A 513 -17.53 5.16 13.38
CA ASN A 513 -18.46 4.89 12.27
C ASN A 513 -17.81 5.11 10.88
N PHE A 514 -16.56 4.66 10.72
CA PHE A 514 -15.75 4.92 9.54
C PHE A 514 -15.95 3.88 8.42
N CYS A 515 -15.83 2.60 8.77
CA CYS A 515 -15.98 1.42 7.92
C CYS A 515 -16.77 0.35 8.68
N THR A 516 -17.59 -0.40 7.95
CA THR A 516 -18.36 -1.52 8.48
C THR A 516 -18.15 -2.73 7.59
N ALA A 517 -17.88 -3.87 8.21
CA ALA A 517 -17.82 -5.17 7.55
C ALA A 517 -19.09 -5.96 7.86
N TYR A 518 -19.73 -6.48 6.82
CA TYR A 518 -20.90 -7.33 6.91
C TYR A 518 -20.53 -8.75 6.51
N ASP A 519 -20.80 -9.68 7.42
CA ASP A 519 -20.49 -11.11 7.36
C ASP A 519 -21.75 -11.99 7.47
N GLY A 520 -22.94 -11.41 7.23
CA GLY A 520 -24.23 -12.12 7.26
C GLY A 520 -25.15 -11.71 8.43
N TYR A 521 -24.62 -11.19 9.54
CA TYR A 521 -25.43 -10.84 10.72
C TYR A 521 -26.15 -9.47 10.59
N PRO A 522 -27.50 -9.41 10.61
CA PRO A 522 -28.26 -8.20 10.31
C PRO A 522 -28.02 -7.01 11.25
N SER A 523 -27.71 -7.27 12.53
CA SER A 523 -27.50 -6.23 13.56
C SER A 523 -26.35 -5.28 13.27
N LYS A 524 -25.39 -5.69 12.43
CA LYS A 524 -24.24 -4.84 12.02
C LYS A 524 -24.61 -3.77 10.98
N LEU A 525 -25.82 -3.82 10.43
CA LEU A 525 -26.27 -2.90 9.37
C LEU A 525 -27.13 -1.73 9.90
N GLU A 526 -27.30 -1.62 11.21
CA GLU A 526 -28.03 -0.54 11.86
C GLU A 526 -27.12 0.69 12.07
N GLY A 527 -27.61 1.88 11.70
CA GLY A 527 -26.92 3.15 11.93
C GLY A 527 -26.32 3.80 10.69
N LYS A 528 -25.51 4.85 10.91
CA LYS A 528 -24.93 5.69 9.85
C LYS A 528 -23.64 5.09 9.30
N ILE A 529 -23.78 4.23 8.31
CA ILE A 529 -22.65 3.58 7.63
C ILE A 529 -22.18 4.43 6.45
N ARG A 530 -20.89 4.76 6.42
CA ARG A 530 -20.26 5.49 5.30
C ARG A 530 -19.54 4.58 4.32
N ARG A 531 -19.00 3.44 4.77
CA ARG A 531 -18.26 2.49 3.92
C ARG A 531 -18.61 1.09 4.34
N LEU A 532 -19.05 0.29 3.39
CA LEU A 532 -19.57 -1.04 3.65
C LEU A 532 -18.80 -2.05 2.80
N SER A 533 -18.30 -3.08 3.47
CA SER A 533 -17.70 -4.24 2.82
C SER A 533 -18.54 -5.46 3.12
N VAL A 534 -18.99 -6.15 2.09
CA VAL A 534 -19.77 -7.37 2.22
C VAL A 534 -18.90 -8.56 1.88
N TYR A 535 -18.69 -9.43 2.86
CA TYR A 535 -18.07 -10.73 2.67
C TYR A 535 -19.20 -11.73 2.42
N SER A 536 -19.34 -12.17 1.17
CA SER A 536 -20.45 -13.06 0.81
C SER A 536 -20.35 -14.38 1.58
N THR A 537 -21.39 -14.81 2.27
CA THR A 537 -21.44 -16.09 3.01
C THR A 537 -22.37 -17.12 2.36
N GLY A 538 -22.81 -16.86 1.13
CA GLY A 538 -23.75 -17.71 0.39
C GLY A 538 -25.23 -17.31 0.55
N GLU A 539 -25.58 -16.48 1.53
CA GLU A 539 -26.93 -15.95 1.70
C GLU A 539 -27.19 -14.69 0.85
N SER A 540 -28.45 -14.48 0.45
CA SER A 540 -28.85 -13.29 -0.30
C SER A 540 -28.57 -12.04 0.53
N ILE A 541 -27.78 -11.09 0.02
CA ILE A 541 -27.50 -9.84 0.74
C ILE A 541 -28.80 -9.03 0.86
N ARG A 542 -29.45 -9.11 2.02
CA ARG A 542 -30.66 -8.32 2.30
C ARG A 542 -30.26 -6.97 2.86
N LEU A 543 -30.15 -5.98 1.96
CA LEU A 543 -29.96 -4.58 2.34
C LEU A 543 -31.24 -4.08 3.04
N GLY A 544 -31.31 -4.21 4.36
CA GLY A 544 -32.48 -3.82 5.16
C GLY A 544 -32.92 -2.37 4.94
N SER A 545 -34.18 -2.07 5.22
CA SER A 545 -34.74 -0.70 5.13
C SER A 545 -33.97 0.29 6.02
N ALA A 546 -33.53 -0.16 7.21
CA ALA A 546 -32.78 0.62 8.20
C ALA A 546 -31.38 1.10 7.76
N MET A 547 -30.82 0.55 6.68
CA MET A 547 -29.49 0.92 6.17
C MET A 547 -29.43 2.38 5.69
N SER A 548 -28.36 3.08 6.08
CA SER A 548 -28.13 4.49 5.76
C SER A 548 -28.03 4.78 4.26
N HIS A 549 -28.70 5.85 3.81
CA HIS A 549 -28.61 6.37 2.44
C HIS A 549 -27.28 7.09 2.12
N HIS A 550 -26.41 7.25 3.13
CA HIS A 550 -25.22 8.11 3.08
C HIS A 550 -23.92 7.38 2.69
N LEU A 551 -24.05 6.16 2.17
CA LEU A 551 -22.93 5.31 1.79
C LEU A 551 -22.05 5.97 0.72
N ARG A 552 -20.74 5.95 0.94
CA ARG A 552 -19.68 6.47 0.05
C ARG A 552 -18.89 5.35 -0.63
N SER A 553 -18.71 4.20 0.02
CA SER A 553 -18.05 3.05 -0.59
C SER A 553 -18.85 1.78 -0.38
N PHE A 554 -18.98 0.97 -1.42
CA PHE A 554 -19.58 -0.35 -1.37
C PHE A 554 -18.66 -1.36 -2.04
N PHE A 555 -18.22 -2.34 -1.26
CA PHE A 555 -17.37 -3.45 -1.71
C PHE A 555 -18.13 -4.76 -1.55
N VAL A 556 -18.03 -5.62 -2.56
CA VAL A 556 -18.50 -7.01 -2.46
C VAL A 556 -17.30 -7.90 -2.72
N PHE A 557 -16.97 -8.74 -1.75
CA PHE A 557 -15.96 -9.78 -1.88
C PHE A 557 -16.68 -11.11 -2.06
N PRO A 558 -16.70 -11.68 -3.28
CA PRO A 558 -17.37 -12.93 -3.54
C PRO A 558 -16.69 -14.10 -2.81
N THR A 559 -17.50 -15.09 -2.44
CA THR A 559 -17.08 -16.45 -2.08
C THR A 559 -17.68 -17.41 -3.10
N ASP A 560 -17.26 -18.67 -3.07
CA ASP A 560 -17.66 -19.70 -4.05
C ASP A 560 -19.18 -19.92 -4.13
N THR A 561 -19.96 -19.45 -3.15
CA THR A 561 -21.42 -19.65 -3.05
C THR A 561 -22.25 -18.38 -3.21
N CYS A 562 -21.68 -17.27 -3.72
CA CYS A 562 -22.37 -15.97 -3.75
C CYS A 562 -23.75 -16.04 -4.45
N SER A 563 -24.83 -15.87 -3.68
CA SER A 563 -26.18 -15.75 -4.22
C SER A 563 -26.46 -14.33 -4.74
N SER A 564 -27.47 -14.22 -5.61
CA SER A 564 -27.85 -12.98 -6.28
C SER A 564 -28.18 -11.85 -5.29
N PHE A 565 -27.59 -10.67 -5.46
CA PHE A 565 -28.06 -9.43 -4.82
C PHE A 565 -28.46 -8.41 -5.89
N SER A 566 -29.49 -7.60 -5.60
CA SER A 566 -30.01 -6.65 -6.58
C SER A 566 -29.18 -5.37 -6.63
N LEU A 567 -28.37 -5.22 -7.68
CA LEU A 567 -27.65 -3.97 -7.97
C LEU A 567 -28.59 -2.79 -8.21
N ALA A 568 -29.83 -3.04 -8.65
CA ALA A 568 -30.84 -2.00 -8.80
C ALA A 568 -31.18 -1.35 -7.44
N VAL A 569 -31.25 -2.14 -6.37
CA VAL A 569 -31.46 -1.63 -5.00
C VAL A 569 -30.26 -0.80 -4.53
N VAL A 570 -29.03 -1.29 -4.74
CA VAL A 570 -27.80 -0.56 -4.37
C VAL A 570 -27.75 0.81 -5.06
N SER A 571 -27.92 0.83 -6.39
CA SER A 571 -27.80 2.04 -7.20
C SER A 571 -28.98 3.01 -7.02
N SER A 572 -30.18 2.52 -6.67
CA SER A 572 -31.32 3.38 -6.32
C SER A 572 -31.19 3.97 -4.91
N LYS A 573 -30.72 3.20 -3.93
CA LYS A 573 -30.68 3.59 -2.51
C LYS A 573 -29.51 4.52 -2.16
N PHE A 574 -28.31 4.28 -2.67
CA PHE A 574 -27.07 4.92 -2.19
C PHE A 574 -26.53 5.99 -3.15
N LYS A 575 -27.26 7.12 -3.28
CA LYS A 575 -26.92 8.18 -4.26
C LYS A 575 -25.57 8.88 -4.03
N PHE A 576 -25.01 8.80 -2.83
CA PHE A 576 -23.76 9.47 -2.46
C PHE A 576 -22.49 8.64 -2.73
N LEU A 577 -22.63 7.41 -3.27
CA LEU A 577 -21.51 6.51 -3.57
C LEU A 577 -20.44 7.19 -4.42
N ARG A 578 -19.19 7.00 -4.00
CA ARG A 578 -17.93 7.35 -4.69
C ARG A 578 -17.23 6.13 -5.24
N VAL A 579 -17.28 5.01 -4.50
CA VAL A 579 -16.61 3.76 -4.84
C VAL A 579 -17.65 2.64 -4.90
N LEU A 580 -17.69 1.96 -6.04
CA LEU A 580 -18.41 0.71 -6.23
C LEU A 580 -17.42 -0.34 -6.76
N ASP A 581 -17.09 -1.32 -5.93
CA ASP A 581 -16.16 -2.41 -6.27
C ASP A 581 -16.88 -3.75 -6.22
N LEU A 582 -17.02 -4.36 -7.40
CA LEU A 582 -17.74 -5.60 -7.66
C LEU A 582 -16.81 -6.64 -8.31
N GLU A 583 -15.50 -6.56 -8.06
CA GLU A 583 -14.51 -7.48 -8.64
C GLU A 583 -14.86 -8.95 -8.34
N GLY A 584 -14.94 -9.76 -9.40
CA GLY A 584 -15.24 -11.20 -9.30
C GLY A 584 -16.71 -11.55 -9.00
N VAL A 585 -17.60 -10.57 -8.90
CA VAL A 585 -19.01 -10.82 -8.61
C VAL A 585 -19.70 -11.41 -9.86
N PRO A 586 -20.48 -12.51 -9.75
CA PRO A 586 -21.16 -13.14 -10.89
C PRO A 586 -22.42 -12.34 -11.29
N ILE A 587 -22.22 -11.15 -11.86
CA ILE A 587 -23.28 -10.25 -12.35
C ILE A 587 -23.21 -10.16 -13.88
N GLU A 588 -24.36 -10.26 -14.53
CA GLU A 588 -24.44 -10.23 -16.00
C GLU A 588 -24.97 -8.90 -16.56
N THR A 589 -25.76 -8.17 -15.77
CA THR A 589 -26.43 -6.93 -16.21
C THR A 589 -26.18 -5.79 -15.24
N MET A 590 -25.99 -4.59 -15.79
CA MET A 590 -25.88 -3.36 -15.00
C MET A 590 -27.20 -2.58 -15.06
N PRO A 591 -27.78 -2.20 -13.91
CA PRO A 591 -29.06 -1.50 -13.90
C PRO A 591 -28.90 -0.09 -14.46
N GLY A 592 -29.92 0.38 -15.20
CA GLY A 592 -29.97 1.75 -15.71
C GLY A 592 -29.91 2.82 -14.62
N THR A 593 -30.28 2.50 -13.37
CA THR A 593 -30.18 3.39 -12.20
C THR A 593 -28.73 3.69 -11.78
N LEU A 594 -27.72 2.99 -12.30
CA LEU A 594 -26.30 3.26 -12.04
C LEU A 594 -25.92 4.71 -12.37
N VAL A 595 -26.45 5.25 -13.48
CA VAL A 595 -26.12 6.62 -13.93
C VAL A 595 -26.73 7.72 -13.05
N GLU A 596 -27.44 7.34 -11.98
CA GLU A 596 -27.95 8.23 -10.94
C GLU A 596 -26.94 8.44 -9.80
N LEU A 597 -25.86 7.66 -9.74
CA LEU A 597 -24.78 7.78 -8.76
C LEU A 597 -23.86 8.96 -9.11
N PHE A 598 -24.34 10.18 -8.92
CA PHE A 598 -23.67 11.41 -9.35
C PHE A 598 -22.34 11.72 -8.63
N ASN A 599 -22.02 10.97 -7.57
CA ASN A 599 -20.76 11.08 -6.85
C ASN A 599 -19.74 10.00 -7.22
N LEU A 600 -20.10 9.06 -8.10
CA LEU A 600 -19.26 7.91 -8.41
C LEU A 600 -17.96 8.37 -9.08
N ARG A 601 -16.84 7.90 -8.51
CA ARG A 601 -15.46 8.18 -8.93
C ARG A 601 -14.72 6.90 -9.32
N TYR A 602 -15.08 5.78 -8.74
CA TYR A 602 -14.46 4.48 -9.00
C TYR A 602 -15.53 3.42 -9.23
N LEU A 603 -15.49 2.79 -10.41
CA LEU A 603 -16.33 1.66 -10.78
C LEU A 603 -15.42 0.50 -11.21
N ASN A 604 -15.42 -0.58 -10.42
CA ASN A 604 -14.66 -1.79 -10.71
C ASN A 604 -15.61 -2.95 -10.94
N LEU A 605 -15.60 -3.44 -12.18
CA LEU A 605 -16.38 -4.56 -12.71
C LEU A 605 -15.46 -5.67 -13.20
N ARG A 606 -14.19 -5.64 -12.79
CA ARG A 606 -13.19 -6.62 -13.18
C ARG A 606 -13.66 -8.05 -12.86
N ASP A 607 -13.36 -8.99 -13.74
CA ASP A 607 -13.67 -10.41 -13.55
C ASP A 607 -15.17 -10.69 -13.31
N THR A 608 -16.07 -9.84 -13.85
CA THR A 608 -17.53 -10.05 -13.84
C THR A 608 -18.03 -10.54 -15.19
N ASP A 609 -19.26 -11.03 -15.26
CA ASP A 609 -19.88 -11.54 -16.49
C ASP A 609 -20.74 -10.48 -17.22
N ILE A 610 -20.50 -9.19 -16.94
CA ILE A 610 -21.25 -8.09 -17.55
C ILE A 610 -20.99 -8.03 -19.05
N ARG A 611 -22.08 -7.84 -19.82
CA ARG A 611 -22.07 -7.73 -21.28
C ARG A 611 -22.23 -6.30 -21.79
N GLU A 612 -22.91 -5.43 -21.03
CA GLU A 612 -23.17 -4.05 -21.45
C GLU A 612 -23.17 -3.07 -20.27
N LEU A 613 -22.81 -1.82 -20.58
CA LEU A 613 -22.95 -0.68 -19.66
C LEU A 613 -24.16 0.17 -20.07
N PRO A 614 -24.81 0.87 -19.11
CA PRO A 614 -25.91 1.78 -19.44
C PRO A 614 -25.52 2.84 -20.46
N LYS A 615 -26.40 3.17 -21.42
CA LYS A 615 -26.08 4.09 -22.54
C LYS A 615 -25.64 5.50 -22.09
N SER A 616 -26.21 6.03 -21.01
CA SER A 616 -26.00 7.41 -20.54
C SER A 616 -24.85 7.57 -19.55
N MET A 617 -23.70 6.92 -19.79
CA MET A 617 -22.54 6.99 -18.89
C MET A 617 -22.02 8.42 -18.68
N GLU A 618 -22.26 9.35 -19.60
CA GLU A 618 -21.84 10.76 -19.50
C GLU A 618 -22.39 11.47 -18.25
N ARG A 619 -23.45 10.93 -17.64
CA ARG A 619 -24.02 11.44 -16.39
C ARG A 619 -23.12 11.23 -15.18
N LEU A 620 -22.19 10.25 -15.23
CA LEU A 620 -21.21 9.97 -14.18
C LEU A 620 -20.00 10.90 -14.31
N ASN A 621 -20.23 12.21 -14.38
CA ASN A 621 -19.20 13.19 -14.72
C ASN A 621 -18.02 13.29 -13.72
N LYS A 622 -18.15 12.72 -12.52
CA LYS A 622 -17.07 12.63 -11.51
C LYS A 622 -16.26 11.33 -11.62
N LEU A 623 -16.59 10.43 -12.55
CA LEU A 623 -15.90 9.13 -12.68
C LEU A 623 -14.43 9.34 -13.05
N GLN A 624 -13.53 8.74 -12.27
CA GLN A 624 -12.07 8.81 -12.41
C GLN A 624 -11.48 7.47 -12.84
N THR A 625 -12.04 6.35 -12.38
CA THR A 625 -11.60 5.00 -12.75
C THR A 625 -12.80 4.17 -13.21
N LEU A 626 -12.66 3.56 -14.38
CA LEU A 626 -13.52 2.51 -14.90
C LEU A 626 -12.66 1.28 -15.21
N ASP A 627 -12.89 0.19 -14.48
CA ASP A 627 -12.22 -1.09 -14.70
C ASP A 627 -13.26 -2.13 -15.15
N VAL A 628 -13.18 -2.52 -16.43
CA VAL A 628 -14.01 -3.56 -17.05
C VAL A 628 -13.13 -4.71 -17.57
N TRP A 629 -11.99 -4.92 -16.91
CA TRP A 629 -11.05 -5.96 -17.29
C TRP A 629 -11.63 -7.36 -17.08
N ASN A 630 -11.45 -8.23 -18.07
CA ASN A 630 -11.97 -9.60 -18.08
C ASN A 630 -13.50 -9.65 -17.91
N THR A 631 -14.22 -8.86 -18.71
CA THR A 631 -15.70 -8.85 -18.81
C THR A 631 -16.15 -9.24 -20.22
N TYR A 632 -17.43 -9.52 -20.44
CA TYR A 632 -17.98 -9.81 -21.78
C TYR A 632 -18.40 -8.55 -22.55
N ILE A 633 -17.99 -7.35 -22.12
CA ILE A 633 -18.28 -6.11 -22.85
C ILE A 633 -17.51 -6.11 -24.17
N GLU A 634 -18.22 -5.92 -25.28
CA GLU A 634 -17.59 -5.80 -26.61
C GLU A 634 -17.30 -4.34 -26.98
N ARG A 635 -18.24 -3.43 -26.67
CA ARG A 635 -18.15 -2.01 -27.00
C ARG A 635 -18.58 -1.15 -25.83
N LEU A 636 -17.81 -0.10 -25.59
CA LEU A 636 -18.13 0.91 -24.59
C LEU A 636 -19.15 1.93 -25.12
N PRO A 637 -20.11 2.39 -24.29
CA PRO A 637 -21.08 3.40 -24.71
C PRO A 637 -20.39 4.74 -25.04
N SER A 638 -20.89 5.42 -26.07
CA SER A 638 -20.32 6.68 -26.57
C SER A 638 -20.28 7.80 -25.52
N GLY A 639 -21.16 7.76 -24.51
CA GLY A 639 -21.16 8.69 -23.38
C GLY A 639 -19.85 8.74 -22.59
N ILE A 640 -19.04 7.68 -22.61
CA ILE A 640 -17.76 7.65 -21.90
C ILE A 640 -16.77 8.71 -22.43
N SER A 641 -16.81 9.06 -23.71
CA SER A 641 -15.94 10.11 -24.27
C SER A 641 -16.21 11.51 -23.71
N LYS A 642 -17.35 11.70 -23.03
CA LYS A 642 -17.73 12.96 -22.36
C LYS A 642 -17.29 13.02 -20.89
N LEU A 643 -16.66 11.97 -20.36
CA LEU A 643 -16.21 11.90 -18.96
C LEU A 643 -14.88 12.64 -18.77
N SER A 644 -14.95 13.96 -18.63
CA SER A 644 -13.80 14.86 -18.51
C SER A 644 -12.92 14.68 -17.26
N ASN A 645 -13.36 13.89 -16.26
CA ASN A 645 -12.57 13.56 -15.08
C ASN A 645 -11.97 12.15 -15.11
N LEU A 646 -12.22 11.37 -16.18
CA LEU A 646 -11.76 9.99 -16.27
C LEU A 646 -10.24 9.96 -16.42
N ARG A 647 -9.57 9.22 -15.53
CA ARG A 647 -8.12 9.08 -15.47
C ARG A 647 -7.65 7.70 -15.88
N HIS A 648 -8.42 6.67 -15.54
CA HIS A 648 -8.04 5.29 -15.79
C HIS A 648 -9.17 4.51 -16.42
N LEU A 649 -8.88 3.94 -17.59
CA LEU A 649 -9.75 3.05 -18.32
C LEU A 649 -9.02 1.74 -18.60
N PHE A 650 -9.50 0.65 -17.99
CA PHE A 650 -8.99 -0.70 -18.19
C PHE A 650 -10.03 -1.52 -18.95
N MET A 651 -9.65 -2.04 -20.11
CA MET A 651 -10.56 -2.76 -20.99
C MET A 651 -9.93 -4.09 -21.35
N LEU A 652 -10.48 -5.22 -20.93
CA LEU A 652 -10.07 -6.51 -21.48
C LEU A 652 -11.30 -7.39 -21.60
N HIS A 653 -11.53 -7.96 -22.78
CA HIS A 653 -12.64 -8.85 -23.00
C HIS A 653 -12.29 -10.27 -22.53
N LYS A 654 -13.27 -10.94 -21.90
CA LYS A 654 -13.17 -12.31 -21.39
C LYS A 654 -13.35 -13.31 -22.53
N ASN A 655 -12.47 -14.31 -22.62
CA ASN A 655 -12.62 -15.36 -23.63
C ASN A 655 -13.66 -16.39 -23.17
N GLY A 656 -14.66 -16.68 -24.02
CA GLY A 656 -15.74 -17.64 -23.74
C GLY A 656 -15.39 -19.11 -24.00
N GLN A 657 -14.16 -19.44 -24.42
CA GLN A 657 -13.73 -20.82 -24.66
C GLN A 657 -12.37 -21.16 -24.05
N ASN A 658 -12.21 -22.42 -23.64
CA ASN A 658 -10.99 -23.08 -23.16
C ASN A 658 -9.86 -23.09 -24.22
N SER A 659 -9.41 -21.93 -24.68
CA SER A 659 -8.23 -21.88 -25.56
C SER A 659 -6.97 -22.01 -24.73
N GLN A 660 -6.22 -23.08 -24.97
CA GLN A 660 -4.86 -23.29 -24.46
C GLN A 660 -3.83 -22.32 -25.11
N THR A 661 -4.28 -21.23 -25.76
CA THR A 661 -3.46 -20.22 -26.40
C THR A 661 -3.63 -18.89 -25.65
N THR A 662 -2.70 -18.62 -24.73
CA THR A 662 -2.80 -17.58 -23.69
C THR A 662 -2.39 -16.17 -24.11
N ASP A 663 -2.09 -15.90 -25.39
CA ASP A 663 -1.38 -14.67 -25.76
C ASP A 663 -2.15 -13.67 -26.63
N ALA A 664 -3.38 -13.96 -27.06
CA ALA A 664 -4.21 -12.96 -27.76
C ALA A 664 -5.09 -12.22 -26.74
N LEU A 665 -4.73 -10.97 -26.39
CA LEU A 665 -5.61 -10.10 -25.60
C LEU A 665 -6.85 -9.80 -26.45
N ILE A 666 -8.03 -10.24 -26.01
CA ILE A 666 -9.27 -9.84 -26.67
C ILE A 666 -9.55 -8.40 -26.25
N SER A 667 -9.21 -7.48 -27.13
CA SER A 667 -9.35 -6.04 -26.95
C SER A 667 -10.79 -5.57 -27.17
N MET A 668 -11.11 -4.39 -26.66
CA MET A 668 -12.41 -3.76 -26.86
C MET A 668 -12.30 -2.52 -27.77
N GLN A 669 -13.40 -2.23 -28.47
CA GLN A 669 -13.55 -0.97 -29.19
C GLN A 669 -13.84 0.17 -28.22
N ALA A 670 -13.04 1.23 -28.33
CA ALA A 670 -13.26 2.43 -27.55
C ALA A 670 -14.29 3.33 -28.21
N PRO A 671 -14.99 4.16 -27.43
CA PRO A 671 -15.93 5.10 -28.01
C PRO A 671 -15.17 6.21 -28.75
N GLY A 672 -15.68 6.61 -29.91
CA GLY A 672 -15.18 7.77 -30.64
C GLY A 672 -15.11 9.02 -29.75
N GLY A 673 -14.02 9.77 -29.88
CA GLY A 673 -13.74 10.96 -29.07
C GLY A 673 -13.05 10.70 -27.73
N ILE A 674 -12.68 9.45 -27.40
CA ILE A 674 -11.93 9.13 -26.17
C ILE A 674 -10.63 9.94 -26.05
N TRP A 675 -10.02 10.29 -27.18
CA TRP A 675 -8.83 11.15 -27.29
C TRP A 675 -9.03 12.61 -26.84
N ASN A 676 -10.27 13.03 -26.56
CA ASN A 676 -10.56 14.36 -26.03
C ASN A 676 -10.46 14.44 -24.50
N ILE A 677 -10.35 13.30 -23.79
CA ILE A 677 -10.29 13.25 -22.33
C ILE A 677 -8.86 13.55 -21.86
N ARG A 678 -8.54 14.84 -21.70
CA ARG A 678 -7.19 15.29 -21.30
C ARG A 678 -6.74 14.80 -19.91
N SER A 679 -7.67 14.40 -19.04
CA SER A 679 -7.37 13.84 -17.72
C SER A 679 -6.88 12.38 -17.77
N LEU A 680 -6.97 11.72 -18.92
CA LEU A 680 -6.68 10.29 -19.04
C LEU A 680 -5.19 10.01 -18.85
N GLN A 681 -4.87 9.19 -17.86
CA GLN A 681 -3.51 8.74 -17.53
C GLN A 681 -3.28 7.28 -17.90
N THR A 682 -4.34 6.48 -18.06
CA THR A 682 -4.23 5.07 -18.44
C THR A 682 -5.32 4.69 -19.41
N LEU A 683 -4.90 4.16 -20.55
CA LEU A 683 -5.73 3.57 -21.57
C LEU A 683 -5.13 2.20 -21.92
N ALA A 684 -5.74 1.12 -21.45
CA ALA A 684 -5.17 -0.21 -21.58
C ALA A 684 -6.08 -1.15 -22.39
N CYS A 685 -5.46 -1.90 -23.30
CA CYS A 685 -6.03 -2.99 -24.10
C CYS A 685 -7.17 -2.55 -25.03
N ILE A 686 -6.90 -1.48 -25.78
CA ILE A 686 -7.80 -0.87 -26.77
C ILE A 686 -7.55 -1.42 -28.18
N GLU A 687 -8.60 -1.59 -28.98
CA GLU A 687 -8.45 -1.91 -30.41
C GLU A 687 -7.84 -0.75 -31.20
N ALA A 688 -6.92 -1.08 -32.10
CA ALA A 688 -6.27 -0.16 -33.01
C ALA A 688 -7.23 0.30 -34.12
N GLU A 689 -8.06 1.30 -33.82
CA GLU A 689 -8.93 1.96 -34.80
C GLU A 689 -8.21 3.13 -35.49
N LYS A 690 -8.52 3.36 -36.78
CA LYS A 690 -7.83 4.37 -37.60
C LYS A 690 -7.83 5.76 -36.96
N GLU A 691 -8.97 6.22 -36.45
CA GLU A 691 -9.08 7.54 -35.79
C GLU A 691 -8.31 7.57 -34.47
N LEU A 692 -8.41 6.51 -33.67
CA LEU A 692 -7.69 6.40 -32.39
C LEU A 692 -6.18 6.51 -32.60
N ILE A 693 -5.64 5.74 -33.53
CA ILE A 693 -4.19 5.70 -33.82
C ILE A 693 -3.68 7.10 -34.20
N GLN A 694 -4.47 7.87 -34.95
CA GLN A 694 -4.09 9.22 -35.37
C GLN A 694 -4.26 10.28 -34.27
N GLN A 695 -5.16 10.07 -33.32
CA GLN A 695 -5.55 11.08 -32.33
C GLN A 695 -5.03 10.81 -30.91
N VAL A 696 -4.52 9.60 -30.61
CA VAL A 696 -4.02 9.24 -29.28
C VAL A 696 -2.89 10.17 -28.80
N GLY A 697 -2.12 10.75 -29.73
CA GLY A 697 -1.09 11.75 -29.43
C GLY A 697 -1.62 13.04 -28.78
N ASN A 698 -2.93 13.30 -28.81
CA ASN A 698 -3.55 14.43 -28.10
C ASN A 698 -3.62 14.22 -26.58
N LEU A 699 -3.48 12.98 -26.11
CA LEU A 699 -3.54 12.60 -24.70
C LEU A 699 -2.17 12.76 -24.02
N THR A 700 -1.62 13.97 -24.02
CA THR A 700 -0.26 14.24 -23.51
C THR A 700 -0.05 13.90 -22.02
N GLY A 701 -1.13 13.78 -21.24
CA GLY A 701 -1.11 13.32 -19.84
C GLY A 701 -1.02 11.80 -19.66
N LEU A 702 -1.06 11.01 -20.74
CA LEU A 702 -1.13 9.56 -20.69
C LEU A 702 0.20 8.95 -20.18
N LYS A 703 0.08 8.06 -19.19
CA LYS A 703 1.22 7.36 -18.56
C LYS A 703 1.31 5.89 -18.95
N ARG A 704 0.18 5.28 -19.34
CA ARG A 704 0.10 3.89 -19.83
C ARG A 704 -0.80 3.82 -21.04
N LEU A 705 -0.27 3.29 -22.14
CA LEU A 705 -0.97 3.00 -23.38
C LEU A 705 -0.76 1.53 -23.74
N GLU A 706 -1.83 0.77 -23.92
CA GLU A 706 -1.75 -0.59 -24.47
C GLU A 706 -2.73 -0.73 -25.62
N ILE A 707 -2.22 -0.92 -26.83
CA ILE A 707 -2.99 -1.06 -28.06
C ILE A 707 -2.88 -2.50 -28.55
N ALA A 708 -3.99 -3.04 -29.02
CA ALA A 708 -4.07 -4.38 -29.59
C ALA A 708 -4.72 -4.33 -30.97
N LYS A 709 -4.53 -5.43 -31.72
CA LYS A 709 -4.96 -5.57 -33.11
C LYS A 709 -4.40 -4.53 -34.08
N LEU A 710 -3.18 -4.05 -33.84
CA LEU A 710 -2.49 -3.15 -34.77
C LEU A 710 -2.18 -3.86 -36.09
N ARG A 711 -2.54 -3.22 -37.21
CA ARG A 711 -2.17 -3.65 -38.57
C ARG A 711 -0.84 -3.03 -38.96
N ALA A 712 -0.06 -3.70 -39.78
CA ALA A 712 1.25 -3.22 -40.24
C ALA A 712 1.16 -1.80 -40.82
N ALA A 713 0.18 -1.55 -41.71
CA ALA A 713 -0.04 -0.27 -42.39
C ALA A 713 -0.39 0.92 -41.46
N ASP A 714 -0.73 0.66 -40.19
CA ASP A 714 -1.04 1.69 -39.21
C ASP A 714 0.10 1.92 -38.19
N GLY A 715 1.14 1.10 -38.20
CA GLY A 715 2.32 1.23 -37.34
C GLY A 715 3.02 2.60 -37.43
N PRO A 716 3.36 3.11 -38.62
CA PRO A 716 3.98 4.43 -38.75
C PRO A 716 3.09 5.57 -38.21
N LYS A 717 1.77 5.51 -38.46
CA LYS A 717 0.82 6.51 -37.95
C LYS A 717 0.72 6.46 -36.41
N LEU A 718 0.86 5.27 -35.83
CA LEU A 718 0.91 5.13 -34.38
C LEU A 718 2.20 5.76 -33.83
N CYS A 719 3.34 5.55 -34.48
CA CYS A 719 4.61 6.18 -34.10
C CYS A 719 4.49 7.71 -34.11
N ASP A 720 3.85 8.29 -35.13
CA ASP A 720 3.59 9.73 -35.23
C ASP A 720 2.76 10.30 -34.07
N SER A 721 1.90 9.48 -33.49
CA SER A 721 1.13 9.84 -32.30
C SER A 721 1.90 9.61 -31.01
N ILE A 722 2.61 8.49 -30.87
CA ILE A 722 3.36 8.13 -29.66
C ILE A 722 4.49 9.14 -29.38
N GLN A 723 5.16 9.65 -30.41
CA GLN A 723 6.21 10.67 -30.23
C GLN A 723 5.73 11.95 -29.51
N LYS A 724 4.42 12.25 -29.54
CA LYS A 724 3.82 13.39 -28.83
C LYS A 724 3.59 13.10 -27.33
N LEU A 725 3.62 11.82 -26.93
CA LEU A 725 3.36 11.35 -25.57
C LEU A 725 4.64 11.37 -24.72
N THR A 726 5.20 12.55 -24.53
CA THR A 726 6.49 12.73 -23.83
C THR A 726 6.47 12.20 -22.40
N GLY A 727 5.31 12.16 -21.73
CA GLY A 727 5.17 11.68 -20.36
C GLY A 727 4.90 10.17 -20.20
N LEU A 728 4.94 9.38 -21.28
CA LEU A 728 4.55 7.96 -21.28
C LEU A 728 5.53 7.09 -20.49
N LEU A 729 5.02 6.27 -19.58
CA LEU A 729 5.83 5.36 -18.74
C LEU A 729 5.70 3.88 -19.16
N ARG A 730 4.60 3.52 -19.82
CA ARG A 730 4.32 2.15 -20.25
C ARG A 730 3.67 2.13 -21.63
N LEU A 731 4.22 1.33 -22.52
CA LEU A 731 3.71 1.12 -23.86
C LEU A 731 3.58 -0.39 -24.10
N GLY A 732 2.38 -0.82 -24.51
CA GLY A 732 2.13 -2.14 -25.04
C GLY A 732 1.55 -2.03 -26.44
N VAL A 733 2.10 -2.78 -27.38
CA VAL A 733 1.59 -2.86 -28.76
C VAL A 733 1.49 -4.32 -29.15
N MET A 734 0.28 -4.73 -29.55
CA MET A 734 -0.02 -6.08 -30.02
C MET A 734 -0.60 -6.02 -31.44
N ALA A 735 -0.05 -6.82 -32.34
CA ALA A 735 -0.49 -6.95 -33.72
C ALA A 735 -1.86 -7.67 -33.81
N THR A 736 -2.48 -7.66 -34.99
CA THR A 736 -3.77 -8.35 -35.22
C THR A 736 -3.70 -9.86 -35.02
N ASN A 737 -2.57 -10.46 -35.37
CA ASN A 737 -2.27 -11.87 -35.15
C ASN A 737 -0.75 -12.03 -34.99
N THR A 738 -0.29 -13.25 -34.74
CA THR A 738 1.13 -13.54 -34.45
C THR A 738 2.05 -13.44 -35.66
N GLU A 739 1.51 -13.46 -36.89
CA GLU A 739 2.26 -13.37 -38.15
C GLU A 739 2.22 -11.95 -38.76
N GLU A 740 1.39 -11.05 -38.20
CA GLU A 740 1.30 -9.67 -38.66
C GLU A 740 2.54 -8.87 -38.18
N GLU A 741 3.15 -8.14 -39.11
CA GLU A 741 4.34 -7.33 -38.84
C GLU A 741 4.01 -6.05 -38.04
N LEU A 742 4.80 -5.76 -37.02
CA LEU A 742 4.79 -4.51 -36.29
C LEU A 742 5.79 -3.49 -36.87
N GLN A 743 5.33 -2.68 -37.82
CA GLN A 743 6.13 -1.60 -38.43
C GLN A 743 6.26 -0.38 -37.50
N LEU A 744 7.22 -0.43 -36.58
CA LEU A 744 7.42 0.55 -35.51
C LEU A 744 8.79 1.26 -35.56
N GLU A 745 9.50 1.22 -36.68
CA GLU A 745 10.86 1.78 -36.81
C GLU A 745 10.89 3.31 -36.87
N ALA A 746 9.82 3.93 -37.38
CA ALA A 746 9.74 5.35 -37.69
C ALA A 746 9.36 6.21 -36.47
N LEU A 747 10.22 6.25 -35.44
CA LEU A 747 9.97 6.99 -34.20
C LEU A 747 11.10 7.99 -33.91
N PRO A 748 11.06 9.21 -34.50
CA PRO A 748 12.18 10.15 -34.46
C PRO A 748 12.38 10.79 -33.09
N LEU A 749 11.30 10.97 -32.31
CA LEU A 749 11.37 11.44 -30.92
C LEU A 749 10.94 10.33 -29.97
N THR A 750 11.91 9.79 -29.23
CA THR A 750 11.72 8.65 -28.36
C THR A 750 11.09 9.04 -27.02
N PRO A 751 10.14 8.27 -26.45
CA PRO A 751 9.56 8.56 -25.14
C PRO A 751 10.57 8.23 -24.04
N ILE A 752 11.45 9.19 -23.71
CA ILE A 752 12.61 8.98 -22.83
C ILE A 752 12.27 8.53 -21.39
N PHE A 753 11.03 8.73 -20.93
CA PHE A 753 10.57 8.28 -19.61
C PHE A 753 9.95 6.87 -19.63
N LEU A 754 9.97 6.17 -20.76
CA LEU A 754 9.39 4.84 -20.88
C LEU A 754 10.12 3.84 -19.99
N GLN A 755 9.38 3.23 -19.07
CA GLN A 755 9.89 2.26 -18.10
C GLN A 755 9.53 0.82 -18.45
N LYS A 756 8.42 0.61 -19.17
CA LYS A 756 7.97 -0.73 -19.60
C LYS A 756 7.55 -0.72 -21.06
N LEU A 757 8.11 -1.64 -21.83
CA LEU A 757 7.78 -1.85 -23.23
C LEU A 757 7.36 -3.31 -23.45
N THR A 758 6.21 -3.50 -24.10
CA THR A 758 5.68 -4.80 -24.50
C THR A 758 5.35 -4.74 -25.98
N LEU A 759 6.01 -5.58 -26.78
CA LEU A 759 5.72 -5.74 -28.21
C LEU A 759 5.32 -7.19 -28.48
N ILE A 760 4.15 -7.39 -29.09
CA ILE A 760 3.62 -8.72 -29.42
C ILE A 760 3.22 -8.75 -30.90
N GLY A 761 3.97 -9.50 -31.71
CA GLY A 761 3.81 -9.58 -33.16
C GLY A 761 5.17 -9.68 -33.84
N GLN A 762 5.17 -10.00 -35.14
CA GLN A 762 6.39 -10.22 -35.89
C GLN A 762 7.19 -8.91 -36.06
N LEU A 763 8.50 -8.97 -35.91
CA LEU A 763 9.42 -7.86 -36.15
C LEU A 763 10.45 -8.28 -37.19
N ASN A 764 10.61 -7.49 -38.25
CA ASN A 764 11.69 -7.71 -39.22
C ASN A 764 13.07 -7.49 -38.59
N ARG A 765 13.18 -6.43 -37.78
CA ARG A 765 14.34 -6.13 -36.94
C ARG A 765 13.88 -5.46 -35.66
N LEU A 766 14.75 -5.40 -34.67
CA LEU A 766 14.44 -4.65 -33.45
C LEU A 766 14.40 -3.14 -33.76
N PRO A 767 13.33 -2.40 -33.38
CA PRO A 767 13.27 -0.97 -33.61
C PRO A 767 14.48 -0.23 -32.98
N PRO A 768 15.25 0.57 -33.75
CA PRO A 768 16.52 1.14 -33.27
C PRO A 768 16.39 2.04 -32.04
N TRP A 769 15.25 2.72 -31.90
CA TRP A 769 14.97 3.59 -30.76
C TRP A 769 14.82 2.86 -29.43
N ILE A 770 14.68 1.52 -29.42
CA ILE A 770 14.61 0.76 -28.16
C ILE A 770 15.93 0.90 -27.39
N GLY A 771 17.07 0.88 -28.10
CA GLY A 771 18.39 1.02 -27.50
C GLY A 771 18.64 2.39 -26.85
N SER A 772 17.88 3.43 -27.22
CA SER A 772 18.03 4.77 -26.62
C SER A 772 17.16 5.01 -25.38
N LEU A 773 16.44 3.99 -24.90
CA LEU A 773 15.55 4.12 -23.73
C LEU A 773 16.28 3.88 -22.40
N GLU A 774 17.10 4.83 -21.96
CA GLU A 774 17.92 4.71 -20.73
C GLU A 774 17.12 4.37 -19.45
N ASN A 775 15.83 4.75 -19.40
CA ASN A 775 14.94 4.50 -18.27
C ASN A 775 14.16 3.17 -18.37
N LEU A 776 14.37 2.38 -19.42
CA LEU A 776 13.63 1.14 -19.63
C LEU A 776 14.03 0.10 -18.57
N THR A 777 13.06 -0.33 -17.77
CA THR A 777 13.26 -1.31 -16.70
C THR A 777 12.70 -2.68 -17.05
N HIS A 778 11.71 -2.75 -17.93
CA HIS A 778 11.09 -4.01 -18.36
C HIS A 778 10.92 -4.01 -19.88
N LEU A 779 11.44 -5.05 -20.52
CA LEU A 779 11.24 -5.31 -21.93
C LEU A 779 10.61 -6.69 -22.10
N TYR A 780 9.48 -6.72 -22.80
CA TYR A 780 8.82 -7.95 -23.22
C TYR A 780 8.72 -7.96 -24.74
N LEU A 781 9.27 -8.99 -25.36
CA LEU A 781 9.11 -9.28 -26.79
C LEU A 781 8.40 -10.62 -26.92
N GLY A 782 7.26 -10.61 -27.61
CA GLY A 782 6.42 -11.78 -27.87
C GLY A 782 6.24 -11.97 -29.37
N TYR A 783 6.39 -13.20 -29.87
CA TYR A 783 6.12 -13.54 -31.28
C TYR A 783 6.91 -12.71 -32.30
N SER A 784 8.06 -12.14 -31.90
CA SER A 784 8.87 -11.26 -32.75
C SER A 784 9.64 -12.00 -33.84
N ARG A 785 9.95 -13.29 -33.64
CA ARG A 785 10.63 -14.17 -34.62
C ARG A 785 11.92 -13.58 -35.22
N LEU A 786 12.67 -12.81 -34.43
CA LEU A 786 13.90 -12.16 -34.86
C LEU A 786 14.99 -13.20 -35.15
N GLN A 787 15.70 -13.05 -36.26
CA GLN A 787 16.85 -13.92 -36.62
C GLN A 787 18.20 -13.32 -36.18
N GLU A 788 18.29 -12.00 -36.14
CA GLU A 788 19.50 -11.26 -35.75
C GLU A 788 19.72 -11.29 -34.23
N ASP A 789 20.97 -11.06 -33.79
CA ASP A 789 21.32 -10.97 -32.38
C ASP A 789 20.64 -9.77 -31.70
N ILE A 790 19.56 -10.06 -30.97
CA ILE A 790 18.75 -9.09 -30.24
C ILE A 790 19.59 -8.40 -29.14
N LEU A 791 20.49 -9.15 -28.48
CA LEU A 791 21.20 -8.68 -27.29
C LEU A 791 22.13 -7.51 -27.61
N SER A 792 22.77 -7.55 -28.78
CA SER A 792 23.63 -6.48 -29.29
C SER A 792 22.93 -5.11 -29.34
N SER A 793 21.62 -5.07 -29.52
CA SER A 793 20.85 -3.81 -29.61
C SER A 793 20.33 -3.32 -28.26
N ILE A 794 20.21 -4.19 -27.26
CA ILE A 794 19.60 -3.86 -25.95
C ILE A 794 20.59 -3.90 -24.78
N HIS A 795 21.83 -4.35 -24.98
CA HIS A 795 22.86 -4.39 -23.92
C HIS A 795 23.16 -3.02 -23.31
N VAL A 796 22.97 -1.93 -24.08
CA VAL A 796 23.14 -0.54 -23.65
C VAL A 796 22.12 -0.10 -22.59
N LEU A 797 21.04 -0.86 -22.39
CA LEU A 797 19.96 -0.54 -21.45
C LEU A 797 20.37 -0.88 -20.00
N SER A 798 21.19 -0.01 -19.39
CA SER A 798 21.74 -0.20 -18.04
C SER A 798 20.68 -0.26 -16.92
N SER A 799 19.47 0.27 -17.17
CA SER A 799 18.35 0.25 -16.22
C SER A 799 17.46 -0.99 -16.34
N LEU A 800 17.72 -1.89 -17.29
CA LEU A 800 16.87 -3.05 -17.56
C LEU A 800 16.96 -4.04 -16.39
N VAL A 801 15.80 -4.35 -15.79
CA VAL A 801 15.67 -5.22 -14.62
C VAL A 801 14.94 -6.52 -14.96
N PHE A 802 14.08 -6.49 -15.97
CA PHE A 802 13.31 -7.63 -16.44
C PHE A 802 13.37 -7.73 -17.97
N LEU A 803 13.70 -8.91 -18.48
CA LEU A 803 13.68 -9.22 -19.92
C LEU A 803 12.92 -10.53 -20.12
N GLU A 804 11.89 -10.50 -20.97
CA GLU A 804 11.19 -11.70 -21.43
C GLU A 804 11.18 -11.76 -22.95
N LEU A 805 11.64 -12.90 -23.47
CA LEU A 805 11.66 -13.26 -24.87
C LEU A 805 10.77 -14.50 -25.05
N LYS A 806 9.53 -14.29 -25.52
CA LYS A 806 8.57 -15.38 -25.76
C LYS A 806 8.35 -15.58 -27.26
N LYS A 807 8.78 -16.69 -27.84
CA LYS A 807 8.76 -16.90 -29.32
C LYS A 807 9.36 -15.70 -30.08
N ALA A 808 10.33 -15.02 -29.47
CA ALA A 808 10.83 -13.74 -29.95
C ALA A 808 12.08 -13.88 -30.81
N TYR A 809 12.76 -15.04 -30.75
CA TYR A 809 14.05 -15.28 -31.36
C TYR A 809 14.06 -16.66 -32.03
N ASP A 810 14.34 -16.67 -33.34
CA ASP A 810 14.43 -17.88 -34.17
C ASP A 810 15.91 -18.25 -34.48
N GLY A 811 16.88 -17.52 -33.90
CA GLY A 811 18.29 -17.86 -34.02
C GLY A 811 18.72 -18.98 -33.07
N ARG A 812 19.94 -19.49 -33.29
CA ARG A 812 20.45 -20.69 -32.61
C ARG A 812 21.22 -20.42 -31.33
N ALA A 813 21.85 -19.26 -31.20
CA ALA A 813 22.78 -18.98 -30.10
C ALA A 813 22.54 -17.61 -29.48
N LEU A 814 22.59 -17.52 -28.16
CA LEU A 814 22.63 -16.25 -27.41
C LEU A 814 23.97 -16.09 -26.70
N HIS A 815 24.59 -14.92 -26.81
CA HIS A 815 25.88 -14.63 -26.20
C HIS A 815 25.82 -13.36 -25.34
N PHE A 816 25.97 -13.53 -24.03
CA PHE A 816 26.04 -12.45 -23.05
C PHE A 816 27.50 -12.15 -22.74
N LYS A 817 27.96 -10.96 -23.17
CA LYS A 817 29.35 -10.53 -22.99
C LYS A 817 29.60 -9.90 -21.63
N GLU A 818 30.87 -9.78 -21.27
CA GLU A 818 31.31 -9.09 -20.05
C GLU A 818 30.68 -7.68 -19.92
N GLY A 819 30.17 -7.36 -18.72
CA GLY A 819 29.58 -6.06 -18.41
C GLY A 819 28.17 -5.81 -18.95
N TRP A 820 27.58 -6.75 -19.71
CA TRP A 820 26.23 -6.60 -20.24
C TRP A 820 25.16 -6.75 -19.15
N PHE A 821 24.12 -5.91 -19.25
CA PHE A 821 22.92 -5.95 -18.40
C PHE A 821 23.21 -5.89 -16.88
N PRO A 822 23.84 -4.81 -16.39
CA PRO A 822 24.33 -4.74 -15.01
C PRO A 822 23.23 -4.82 -13.94
N ARG A 823 21.97 -4.52 -14.28
CA ARG A 823 20.82 -4.50 -13.35
C ARG A 823 19.77 -5.56 -13.64
N LEU A 824 19.99 -6.45 -14.61
CA LEU A 824 18.97 -7.44 -14.97
C LEU A 824 18.82 -8.43 -13.84
N ASN A 825 17.63 -8.44 -13.23
CA ASN A 825 17.28 -9.27 -12.09
C ASN A 825 16.60 -10.57 -12.51
N LYS A 826 15.80 -10.51 -13.58
CA LYS A 826 15.01 -11.64 -14.08
C LYS A 826 15.06 -11.74 -15.59
N LEU A 827 15.39 -12.95 -16.07
CA LEU A 827 15.45 -13.30 -17.49
C LEU A 827 14.54 -14.49 -17.78
N ASN A 828 13.57 -14.28 -18.68
CA ASN A 828 12.64 -15.31 -19.13
C ASN A 828 12.86 -15.60 -20.62
N LEU A 829 13.28 -16.82 -20.95
CA LEU A 829 13.37 -17.33 -22.31
C LEU A 829 12.29 -18.40 -22.50
N VAL A 830 11.27 -18.09 -23.29
CA VAL A 830 10.04 -18.90 -23.39
C VAL A 830 9.81 -19.28 -24.85
N GLU A 831 9.72 -20.58 -25.12
CA GLU A 831 9.44 -21.14 -26.44
C GLU A 831 10.42 -20.64 -27.54
N LEU A 832 11.71 -20.50 -27.19
CA LEU A 832 12.77 -20.24 -28.16
C LEU A 832 13.21 -21.58 -28.77
N VAL A 833 12.39 -22.11 -29.69
CA VAL A 833 12.47 -23.52 -30.13
C VAL A 833 13.79 -23.86 -30.84
N GLN A 834 14.40 -22.89 -31.54
CA GLN A 834 15.65 -23.08 -32.29
C GLN A 834 16.93 -22.82 -31.46
N LEU A 835 16.79 -22.31 -30.23
CA LEU A 835 17.93 -21.99 -29.38
C LEU A 835 18.65 -23.26 -28.94
N ASP A 836 19.86 -23.49 -29.44
CA ASP A 836 20.69 -24.66 -29.12
C ASP A 836 21.75 -24.36 -28.05
N SER A 837 22.22 -23.11 -27.98
CA SER A 837 23.35 -22.71 -27.15
C SER A 837 23.18 -21.32 -26.54
N MET A 838 23.67 -21.18 -25.31
CA MET A 838 23.70 -19.92 -24.59
C MET A 838 25.06 -19.78 -23.90
N LYS A 839 25.80 -18.72 -24.20
CA LYS A 839 27.12 -18.43 -23.63
C LYS A 839 27.03 -17.21 -22.71
N LEU A 840 27.56 -17.35 -21.51
CA LEU A 840 27.64 -16.34 -20.45
C LEU A 840 29.12 -16.10 -20.14
N GLU A 841 29.64 -14.92 -20.45
CA GLU A 841 30.99 -14.53 -20.05
C GLU A 841 31.04 -14.15 -18.57
N GLU A 842 32.24 -14.19 -17.98
CA GLU A 842 32.45 -13.74 -16.61
C GLU A 842 31.99 -12.29 -16.44
N ASN A 843 31.40 -11.96 -15.29
CA ASN A 843 30.78 -10.64 -15.01
C ASN A 843 29.65 -10.21 -15.97
N SER A 844 29.13 -11.10 -16.82
CA SER A 844 27.85 -10.89 -17.48
C SER A 844 26.69 -11.04 -16.47
N LEU A 845 25.63 -10.24 -16.60
CA LEU A 845 24.42 -10.35 -15.76
C LEU A 845 24.69 -10.30 -14.22
N PRO A 846 25.47 -9.35 -13.69
CA PRO A 846 25.93 -9.38 -12.29
C PRO A 846 24.81 -9.27 -11.24
N SER A 847 23.62 -8.81 -11.61
CA SER A 847 22.46 -8.66 -10.70
C SER A 847 21.39 -9.74 -10.86
N ILE A 848 21.62 -10.77 -11.69
CA ILE A 848 20.61 -11.79 -12.00
C ILE A 848 20.26 -12.61 -10.75
N ARG A 849 18.96 -12.80 -10.52
CA ARG A 849 18.43 -13.61 -9.42
C ARG A 849 17.56 -14.75 -9.91
N GLU A 850 16.86 -14.57 -11.02
CA GLU A 850 15.97 -15.60 -11.57
C GLU A 850 16.20 -15.80 -13.07
N LEU A 851 16.47 -17.04 -13.46
CA LEU A 851 16.59 -17.47 -14.85
C LEU A 851 15.53 -18.53 -15.16
N TYR A 852 14.68 -18.24 -16.14
CA TYR A 852 13.63 -19.13 -16.62
C TYR A 852 13.92 -19.56 -18.06
N LEU A 853 14.07 -20.88 -18.27
CA LEU A 853 14.12 -21.51 -19.58
C LEU A 853 12.89 -22.41 -19.71
N ILE A 854 11.97 -22.02 -20.59
CA ILE A 854 10.67 -22.69 -20.73
C ILE A 854 10.51 -23.10 -22.19
N ARG A 855 10.29 -24.38 -22.47
CA ARG A 855 10.05 -24.92 -23.82
C ARG A 855 11.14 -24.56 -24.85
N CYS A 856 12.39 -24.44 -24.42
CA CYS A 856 13.55 -24.22 -25.31
C CYS A 856 14.10 -25.58 -25.77
N GLN A 857 13.37 -26.23 -26.70
CA GLN A 857 13.54 -27.64 -27.03
C GLN A 857 14.85 -28.01 -27.74
N ALA A 858 15.56 -27.06 -28.37
CA ALA A 858 16.86 -27.36 -28.99
C ALA A 858 18.03 -27.36 -27.98
N MET A 859 17.84 -26.83 -26.77
CA MET A 859 18.89 -26.77 -25.74
C MET A 859 19.10 -28.15 -25.09
N LYS A 860 20.22 -28.79 -25.41
CA LYS A 860 20.62 -30.12 -24.89
C LYS A 860 21.57 -30.06 -23.69
N ALA A 861 22.07 -28.87 -23.35
CA ALA A 861 23.01 -28.61 -22.26
C ALA A 861 22.65 -27.30 -21.55
N LEU A 862 23.17 -27.12 -20.33
CA LEU A 862 23.06 -25.86 -19.59
C LEU A 862 23.78 -24.73 -20.33
N PRO A 863 23.40 -23.46 -20.07
CA PRO A 863 24.18 -22.31 -20.52
C PRO A 863 25.66 -22.44 -20.13
N GLN A 864 26.55 -22.24 -21.10
CA GLN A 864 27.98 -22.23 -20.86
C GLN A 864 28.34 -20.99 -20.02
N GLY A 865 29.04 -21.17 -18.89
CA GLY A 865 29.39 -20.08 -17.97
C GLY A 865 28.31 -19.77 -16.93
N ILE A 866 27.30 -20.64 -16.76
CA ILE A 866 26.29 -20.49 -15.70
C ILE A 866 26.92 -20.48 -14.29
N GLU A 867 28.06 -21.13 -14.13
CA GLU A 867 28.89 -21.13 -12.93
C GLU A 867 29.40 -19.74 -12.51
N HIS A 868 29.41 -18.76 -13.42
CA HIS A 868 29.81 -17.39 -13.12
C HIS A 868 28.67 -16.54 -12.50
N LEU A 869 27.43 -17.04 -12.51
CA LEU A 869 26.25 -16.30 -12.03
C LEU A 869 26.06 -16.41 -10.51
N ASN A 870 27.05 -15.94 -9.73
CA ASN A 870 27.08 -16.06 -8.27
C ASN A 870 25.85 -15.48 -7.53
N GLY A 871 25.10 -14.57 -8.16
CA GLY A 871 23.88 -13.97 -7.60
C GLY A 871 22.58 -14.75 -7.87
N LEU A 872 22.63 -15.80 -8.70
CA LEU A 872 21.45 -16.51 -9.18
C LEU A 872 20.80 -17.31 -8.04
N GLN A 873 19.58 -16.92 -7.68
CA GLN A 873 18.81 -17.54 -6.60
C GLN A 873 17.93 -18.68 -7.09
N LYS A 874 17.49 -18.60 -8.35
CA LYS A 874 16.54 -19.56 -8.92
C LYS A 874 16.81 -19.84 -10.39
N LEU A 875 16.91 -21.13 -10.70
CA LEU A 875 16.88 -21.66 -12.06
C LEU A 875 15.57 -22.45 -12.27
N HIS A 876 14.76 -22.04 -13.25
CA HIS A 876 13.53 -22.73 -13.61
C HIS A 876 13.64 -23.30 -15.02
N LEU A 877 13.57 -24.62 -15.13
CA LEU A 877 13.59 -25.36 -16.39
C LEU A 877 12.22 -26.03 -16.58
N GLU A 878 11.49 -25.66 -17.63
CA GLU A 878 10.17 -26.22 -17.90
C GLU A 878 10.06 -26.74 -19.32
N ASP A 879 9.60 -27.99 -19.46
CA ASP A 879 9.43 -28.69 -20.74
C ASP A 879 10.67 -28.52 -21.65
N MET A 880 11.86 -28.77 -21.09
CA MET A 880 13.14 -28.72 -21.81
C MET A 880 13.44 -30.05 -22.50
N HIS A 881 14.45 -30.07 -23.38
CA HIS A 881 14.86 -31.30 -24.08
C HIS A 881 15.23 -32.41 -23.09
N GLU A 882 14.81 -33.64 -23.36
CA GLU A 882 14.96 -34.78 -22.45
C GLU A 882 16.43 -35.03 -22.06
N GLN A 883 17.35 -34.90 -23.02
CA GLN A 883 18.80 -35.00 -22.76
C GLN A 883 19.30 -34.03 -21.68
N LEU A 884 18.80 -32.79 -21.63
CA LEU A 884 19.18 -31.83 -20.58
C LEU A 884 18.64 -32.28 -19.21
N LEU A 885 17.39 -32.73 -19.17
CA LEU A 885 16.73 -33.21 -17.96
C LEU A 885 17.41 -34.49 -17.43
N GLN A 886 17.78 -35.41 -18.32
CA GLN A 886 18.51 -36.63 -17.97
C GLN A 886 19.91 -36.31 -17.42
N ARG A 887 20.63 -35.33 -17.96
CA ARG A 887 21.92 -34.90 -17.41
C ARG A 887 21.78 -34.34 -15.98
N PHE A 888 20.67 -33.66 -15.69
CA PHE A 888 20.33 -33.19 -14.35
C PHE A 888 19.99 -34.34 -13.38
N ARG A 889 19.22 -35.34 -13.84
CA ARG A 889 18.78 -36.47 -13.02
C ARG A 889 19.83 -37.57 -12.82
N SER A 890 20.67 -37.80 -13.82
CA SER A 890 21.67 -38.89 -13.82
C SER A 890 22.89 -38.60 -12.94
N GLY A 891 23.00 -37.39 -12.39
CA GLY A 891 24.09 -37.04 -11.47
C GLY A 891 25.46 -36.93 -12.13
N LEU A 892 25.52 -36.51 -13.40
CA LEU A 892 26.79 -36.16 -14.02
C LEU A 892 27.44 -35.04 -13.20
N ILE A 893 28.57 -35.37 -12.56
CA ILE A 893 29.27 -34.53 -11.57
C ILE A 893 29.54 -33.12 -12.12
N GLU A 894 29.91 -33.02 -13.41
CA GLU A 894 30.26 -31.75 -14.05
C GLU A 894 29.09 -30.75 -14.15
N ASP A 895 27.87 -31.20 -14.50
CA ASP A 895 26.72 -30.30 -14.65
C ASP A 895 26.13 -29.93 -13.29
N GLN A 896 26.21 -30.82 -12.29
CA GLN A 896 25.82 -30.51 -10.90
C GLN A 896 26.78 -29.51 -10.24
N GLN A 897 28.09 -29.63 -10.46
CA GLN A 897 29.08 -28.68 -9.92
C GLN A 897 28.85 -27.26 -10.43
N LYS A 898 28.41 -27.09 -11.68
CA LYS A 898 28.15 -25.76 -12.25
C LYS A 898 26.99 -25.03 -11.58
N VAL A 899 26.01 -25.75 -11.05
CA VAL A 899 24.77 -25.16 -10.47
C VAL A 899 24.69 -25.28 -8.96
N GLN A 900 25.70 -25.84 -8.29
CA GLN A 900 25.73 -26.04 -6.84
C GLN A 900 25.55 -24.76 -6.02
N HIS A 901 25.90 -23.60 -6.61
CA HIS A 901 25.77 -22.29 -5.99
C HIS A 901 24.33 -21.74 -6.03
N ILE A 902 23.42 -22.38 -6.79
CA ILE A 902 22.03 -21.94 -6.99
C ILE A 902 21.13 -22.57 -5.91
N PRO A 903 20.51 -21.78 -5.01
CA PRO A 903 19.70 -22.30 -3.90
C PRO A 903 18.41 -23.02 -4.28
N THR A 904 17.85 -22.77 -5.47
CA THR A 904 16.57 -23.36 -5.87
C THR A 904 16.58 -23.69 -7.36
N ILE A 905 16.49 -24.97 -7.68
CA ILE A 905 16.36 -25.43 -9.06
C ILE A 905 15.00 -26.11 -9.21
N LYS A 906 14.17 -25.57 -10.10
CA LYS A 906 12.83 -26.09 -10.36
C LYS A 906 12.79 -26.72 -11.74
N LEU A 907 12.50 -28.02 -11.78
CA LEU A 907 12.30 -28.78 -13.01
C LEU A 907 10.80 -29.05 -13.17
N VAL A 908 10.25 -28.68 -14.31
CA VAL A 908 8.84 -28.93 -14.66
C VAL A 908 8.81 -29.67 -16.00
N TYR A 909 8.10 -30.77 -16.07
CA TYR A 909 8.00 -31.58 -17.29
C TYR A 909 6.69 -32.35 -17.31
N ILE A 910 6.22 -32.72 -18.50
CA ILE A 910 4.96 -33.43 -18.70
C ILE A 910 5.25 -34.92 -18.93
N THR A 911 4.65 -35.79 -18.10
CA THR A 911 4.64 -37.25 -18.30
C THR A 911 3.21 -37.75 -18.41
N GLU A 912 2.86 -38.45 -19.50
CA GLU A 912 1.59 -39.16 -19.68
C GLU A 912 0.35 -38.42 -19.09
N GLN A 913 0.17 -37.15 -19.49
CA GLN A 913 -0.91 -36.21 -19.09
C GLN A 913 -0.81 -35.56 -17.70
N THR A 914 0.23 -35.82 -16.92
CA THR A 914 0.47 -35.15 -15.62
C THR A 914 1.66 -34.21 -15.69
N ARG A 915 1.49 -32.99 -15.14
CA ARG A 915 2.56 -32.01 -14.97
C ARG A 915 3.32 -32.36 -13.70
N VAL A 916 4.56 -32.79 -13.84
CA VAL A 916 5.44 -33.10 -12.70
C VAL A 916 6.28 -31.87 -12.37
N VAL A 917 6.45 -31.61 -11.07
CA VAL A 917 7.24 -30.51 -10.54
C VAL A 917 8.24 -31.07 -9.54
N GLU A 918 9.52 -31.05 -9.92
CA GLU A 918 10.65 -31.41 -9.06
C GLU A 918 11.34 -30.12 -8.59
N THR A 919 11.65 -30.01 -7.30
CA THR A 919 12.47 -28.93 -6.74
C THR A 919 13.69 -29.56 -6.10
N LEU A 920 14.87 -29.23 -6.62
CA LEU A 920 16.19 -29.71 -6.17
C LEU A 920 16.85 -28.67 -5.28
#